data_AF-A0A2R6G9A6-F1
#
_entry.id   AF-A0A2R6G9A6-F1
#
_cell.length_a   1.000
_cell.length_b   1.000
_cell.length_c   1.000
_cell.angle_alpha   90.00
_cell.angle_beta   90.00
_cell.angle_gamma   90.00
#
_symmetry.space_group_name_H-M   'P 1'
#
loop_
_entity.id
_entity.type
_entity.pdbx_description
1 polymer ?
#
loop_
_entity_poly.entity_id
_entity_poly.type
_entity_poly.pdbx_seq_one_letter_code
_entity_poly.pdbx_strand_id
1 'polypeptide(L)'
;MATAALWLERSDVAVERYGRIWGWCLGGMTAILLFNAGLIATSPPPDLSGVIGWLRWAASVGAGLGLLVGLFDARAVEREAAAQRAAVRAEEAEDRRELLDYLNSVLRHEVLNTANVIDGYASTLVEDHEDDLTRERAAVIRRQTREMEQVVRDVRVLVDATRQDTDHEPVDLATVLEDELTKLRDRYPSVETETSIPGDVYVLADALLPRVFSNLFTNAVEHNDSPRPRVSVCVTESAATVTVLVADNGPGVPGEERDTLFERESSGSPDHGLGLSLVDALVDRYDGSLELVETGPGGSVFAVELPRTTRRPAAFEAAGEAADVTDPPTALRALPSPHRRQNIAGSSIQRALRPSHTVRRPQNSILLSLLPVRTGIMGRRKKIVDQCVRLMDQPEQIRNIAIAAHVDHGKTTLTDNLLAGAGMISEETAGEQLAMDTEEDEQERGITIDAANVSMTHEYEDDEHLINLIDTPGHVDFGGDVTRAMRAVDGALVVVDAVEGAMPQTETVLRQALREGVKPALFINKVDRLISELQEGPEEMQERLLGVIRDVNELIRGMTEEMDDVEDWTVSVEDGTVGFGSALYKWGVSMPSMQRTGMDFGDIIDLERADKRQELHERTPLSDVVLDMVCEHFPNPIDAQPRRIPRTWRGDSESDLAEEMRLVDEDGEVVFMVTDISMDPHAGEIATGRVFSGTLEKGQELYVSGTAGKNRLQSVGIFMGGEREEVDEVPAGNIAAVTGLKDAIAGSTVSSVEMTPFESVEHISEPVITKSVEAQNMDDLPKLIETLRQVSKEDPTIQVEINEDTGEHLISGQGELHLEVITQRIERNQGIPVNTGEPIVVYREAITEESREVEGISPNRHNRFYITAEPLPEEVVEGIRLGDISMDMPEQERREALQEAGIDKDTSQNVEHIYGTNVLIDDTKGIQHLNETMELVVEGFDEAMEDGPLAAEPVQGALLRLHDARLHEDTIHRGPAQVIPAVRHAVHNSLIDGEIRLMEPMQDVRIDVPNEHMGAASGEVQGRRGRVDDMYQEGDLMVVEGIAPVDEMIGFSSDIRSATEGRASWNTENAGFEIMADNLQREKIMEIRERKGMKLELPENVDYL
;
A
#
# COMPACT_ATOMS: atom_id res chain seq x y z
N MET A 1 53.35 11.11 -17.42
CA MET A 1 52.97 11.27 -16.00
C MET A 1 52.93 12.75 -15.62
N ALA A 2 54.07 13.46 -15.47
CA ALA A 2 54.08 14.88 -15.07
C ALA A 2 53.28 15.83 -16.02
N THR A 3 53.31 15.55 -17.32
CA THR A 3 52.53 16.29 -18.33
C THR A 3 51.03 15.98 -18.32
N ALA A 4 50.64 14.79 -17.87
CA ALA A 4 49.23 14.40 -17.75
C ALA A 4 48.60 14.99 -16.48
N ALA A 5 49.37 15.05 -15.37
CA ALA A 5 48.96 15.70 -14.13
C ALA A 5 48.67 17.21 -14.33
N LEU A 6 49.57 17.92 -15.01
CA LEU A 6 49.42 19.34 -15.37
C LEU A 6 48.23 19.63 -16.31
N TRP A 7 47.78 18.63 -17.05
CA TRP A 7 46.64 18.74 -17.97
C TRP A 7 45.32 18.43 -17.26
N LEU A 8 45.29 17.40 -16.40
CA LEU A 8 44.14 17.07 -15.54
C LEU A 8 43.76 18.25 -14.64
N GLU A 9 44.76 18.93 -14.08
CA GLU A 9 44.60 20.14 -13.26
C GLU A 9 44.00 21.34 -14.03
N ARG A 10 43.94 21.26 -15.36
CA ARG A 10 43.29 22.25 -16.26
C ARG A 10 41.99 21.75 -16.88
N SER A 11 41.55 20.54 -16.55
CA SER A 11 40.31 19.93 -17.04
C SER A 11 39.20 20.04 -16.00
N ASP A 12 37.94 20.15 -16.43
CA ASP A 12 36.75 20.27 -15.56
C ASP A 12 36.39 18.95 -14.83
N VAL A 13 37.32 18.01 -14.71
CA VAL A 13 37.05 16.70 -14.09
C VAL A 13 37.33 16.77 -12.59
N ALA A 14 36.38 16.31 -11.78
CA ALA A 14 36.49 16.31 -10.32
C ALA A 14 37.75 15.58 -9.81
N VAL A 15 38.44 16.20 -8.84
CA VAL A 15 39.75 15.76 -8.32
C VAL A 15 39.69 14.34 -7.72
N GLU A 16 38.55 13.96 -7.16
CA GLU A 16 38.27 12.64 -6.58
C GLU A 16 38.39 11.50 -7.61
N ARG A 17 38.21 11.79 -8.90
CA ARG A 17 38.25 10.78 -9.98
C ARG A 17 39.64 10.56 -10.56
N TYR A 18 40.63 11.37 -10.16
CA TYR A 18 41.99 11.23 -10.69
C TYR A 18 42.59 9.87 -10.37
N GLY A 19 42.27 9.27 -9.22
CA GLY A 19 42.74 7.92 -8.86
C GLY A 19 42.30 6.85 -9.86
N ARG A 20 41.05 6.90 -10.32
CA ARG A 20 40.48 5.94 -11.29
C ARG A 20 41.06 6.15 -12.69
N ILE A 21 41.27 7.40 -13.10
CA ILE A 21 41.94 7.76 -14.37
C ILE A 21 43.39 7.26 -14.38
N TRP A 22 44.10 7.38 -13.24
CA TRP A 22 45.44 6.85 -13.08
C TRP A 22 45.46 5.31 -13.17
N GLY A 23 44.44 4.64 -12.62
CA GLY A 23 44.24 3.20 -12.76
C GLY A 23 44.18 2.77 -14.23
N TRP A 24 43.36 3.45 -15.04
CA TRP A 24 43.26 3.20 -16.47
C TRP A 24 44.56 3.48 -17.23
N CYS A 25 45.30 4.54 -16.87
CA CYS A 25 46.63 4.82 -17.45
C CYS A 25 47.64 3.70 -17.17
N LEU A 26 47.64 3.17 -15.94
CA LEU A 26 48.55 2.10 -15.52
C LEU A 26 48.17 0.77 -16.19
N GLY A 27 46.86 0.46 -16.26
CA GLY A 27 46.33 -0.70 -16.97
C GLY A 27 46.68 -0.68 -18.47
N GLY A 28 46.44 0.46 -19.14
CA GLY A 28 46.77 0.62 -20.56
C GLY A 28 48.27 0.51 -20.85
N MET A 29 49.11 1.05 -19.97
CA MET A 29 50.57 0.90 -20.06
C MET A 29 51.00 -0.56 -19.94
N THR A 30 50.44 -1.28 -18.96
CA THR A 30 50.75 -2.69 -18.70
C THR A 30 50.33 -3.58 -19.86
N ALA A 31 49.11 -3.39 -20.38
CA ALA A 31 48.59 -4.16 -21.51
C ALA A 31 49.45 -4.00 -22.78
N ILE A 32 49.82 -2.75 -23.13
CA ILE A 32 50.65 -2.49 -24.32
C ILE A 32 52.09 -2.97 -24.12
N LEU A 33 52.64 -2.89 -22.90
CA LEU A 33 53.97 -3.43 -22.60
C LEU A 33 54.01 -4.96 -22.70
N LEU A 34 53.00 -5.67 -22.18
CA LEU A 34 52.90 -7.12 -22.29
C LEU A 34 52.78 -7.57 -23.75
N PHE A 35 51.95 -6.89 -24.54
CA PHE A 35 51.83 -7.16 -25.97
C PHE A 35 53.15 -6.95 -26.73
N ASN A 36 53.86 -5.85 -26.44
CA ASN A 36 55.13 -5.56 -27.10
C ASN A 36 56.29 -6.45 -26.59
N ALA A 37 56.22 -6.95 -25.35
CA ALA A 37 57.18 -7.94 -24.86
C ALA A 37 57.13 -9.25 -25.67
N GLY A 38 55.92 -9.69 -26.06
CA GLY A 38 55.75 -10.83 -26.97
C GLY A 38 56.31 -10.58 -28.38
N LEU A 39 56.15 -9.36 -28.89
CA LEU A 39 56.73 -8.96 -30.19
C LEU A 39 58.26 -8.89 -30.16
N ILE A 40 58.85 -8.40 -29.07
CA ILE A 40 60.30 -8.35 -28.90
C ILE A 40 60.88 -9.77 -28.78
N ALA A 41 60.16 -10.70 -28.13
CA ALA A 41 60.57 -12.09 -28.04
C ALA A 41 60.57 -12.81 -29.40
N THR A 42 59.67 -12.41 -30.31
CA THR A 42 59.54 -13.01 -31.65
C THR A 42 60.37 -12.30 -32.72
N SER A 43 60.76 -11.04 -32.50
CA SER A 43 61.59 -10.24 -33.42
C SER A 43 62.47 -9.24 -32.64
N PRO A 44 63.63 -9.69 -32.11
CA PRO A 44 64.47 -8.86 -31.26
C PRO A 44 65.18 -7.76 -32.05
N PRO A 45 65.18 -6.50 -31.55
CA PRO A 45 65.98 -5.41 -32.09
C PRO A 45 67.48 -5.73 -32.11
N PRO A 46 68.24 -5.12 -33.04
CA PRO A 46 69.68 -5.42 -33.20
C PRO A 46 70.55 -4.88 -32.05
N ASP A 47 70.05 -3.96 -31.23
CA ASP A 47 70.79 -3.31 -30.16
C ASP A 47 69.94 -3.04 -28.91
N LEU A 48 70.60 -2.98 -27.74
CA LEU A 48 69.94 -2.72 -26.45
C LEU A 48 69.23 -1.36 -26.42
N SER A 49 69.76 -0.36 -27.14
CA SER A 49 69.13 0.95 -27.33
C SER A 49 67.80 0.86 -28.07
N GLY A 50 67.67 -0.01 -29.07
CA GLY A 50 66.43 -0.25 -29.79
C GLY A 50 65.35 -0.87 -28.90
N VAL A 51 65.71 -1.83 -28.05
CA VAL A 51 64.79 -2.45 -27.07
C VAL A 51 64.28 -1.40 -26.07
N ILE A 52 65.18 -0.59 -25.51
CA ILE A 52 64.81 0.46 -24.55
C ILE A 52 63.94 1.54 -25.22
N GLY A 53 64.25 1.92 -26.47
CA GLY A 53 63.46 2.87 -27.25
C GLY A 53 62.04 2.36 -27.52
N TRP A 54 61.90 1.09 -27.90
CA TRP A 54 60.62 0.47 -28.20
C TRP A 54 59.75 0.32 -26.94
N LEU A 55 60.31 -0.15 -25.82
CA LEU A 55 59.57 -0.24 -24.56
C LEU A 55 59.10 1.13 -24.05
N ARG A 56 59.93 2.18 -24.21
CA ARG A 56 59.54 3.56 -23.86
C ARG A 56 58.40 4.07 -24.75
N TRP A 57 58.43 3.76 -26.03
CA TRP A 57 57.34 4.10 -26.95
C TRP A 57 56.05 3.36 -26.57
N ALA A 58 56.12 2.05 -26.34
CA ALA A 58 55.00 1.21 -25.94
C ALA A 58 54.34 1.70 -24.64
N ALA A 59 55.14 2.01 -23.61
CA ALA A 59 54.64 2.56 -22.35
C ALA A 59 53.94 3.92 -22.55
N SER A 60 54.49 4.78 -23.42
CA SER A 60 53.92 6.10 -23.69
C SER A 60 52.59 6.02 -24.43
N VAL A 61 52.47 5.10 -25.40
CA VAL A 61 51.22 4.85 -26.14
C VAL A 61 50.17 4.24 -25.21
N GLY A 62 50.54 3.27 -24.37
CA GLY A 62 49.62 2.63 -23.43
C GLY A 62 49.08 3.58 -22.36
N ALA A 63 49.94 4.43 -21.81
CA ALA A 63 49.52 5.47 -20.88
C ALA A 63 48.58 6.49 -21.54
N GLY A 64 48.80 6.83 -22.81
CA GLY A 64 47.95 7.76 -23.57
C GLY A 64 46.55 7.19 -23.86
N LEU A 65 46.46 5.90 -24.23
CA LEU A 65 45.18 5.23 -24.44
C LEU A 65 44.39 5.10 -23.13
N GLY A 66 45.07 4.71 -22.05
CA GLY A 66 44.46 4.59 -20.73
C GLY A 66 43.93 5.92 -20.19
N LEU A 67 44.62 7.04 -20.47
CA LEU A 67 44.14 8.38 -20.12
C LEU A 67 42.83 8.72 -20.84
N LEU A 68 42.71 8.39 -22.13
CA LEU A 68 41.50 8.65 -22.93
C LEU A 68 40.30 7.85 -22.41
N VAL A 69 40.50 6.56 -22.11
CA VAL A 69 39.43 5.70 -21.56
C VAL A 69 38.99 6.19 -20.18
N GLY A 70 39.94 6.51 -19.30
CA GLY A 70 39.63 7.05 -17.97
C GLY A 70 38.87 8.38 -18.02
N LEU A 71 39.12 9.23 -19.03
CA LEU A 71 38.39 10.48 -19.23
C LEU A 71 36.96 10.27 -19.73
N PHE A 72 36.72 9.25 -20.56
CA PHE A 72 35.37 8.90 -21.00
C PHE A 72 34.54 8.31 -19.86
N ASP A 73 35.13 7.39 -19.09
CA ASP A 73 34.53 6.78 -17.90
C ASP A 73 34.12 7.85 -16.87
N ALA A 74 35.04 8.78 -16.55
CA ALA A 74 34.75 9.86 -15.59
C ALA A 74 33.60 10.78 -16.03
N ARG A 75 33.50 11.09 -17.34
CA ARG A 75 32.45 11.96 -17.88
C ARG A 75 31.10 11.27 -18.05
N ALA A 76 31.08 9.95 -18.24
CA ALA A 76 29.84 9.19 -18.31
C ALA A 76 29.13 9.21 -16.96
N VAL A 77 29.88 8.93 -15.89
CA VAL A 77 29.38 8.95 -14.50
C VAL A 77 28.87 10.34 -14.08
N GLU A 78 29.53 11.43 -14.51
CA GLU A 78 29.05 12.80 -14.23
C GLU A 78 27.70 13.11 -14.89
N ARG A 79 27.43 12.57 -16.09
CA ARG A 79 26.15 12.76 -16.78
C ARG A 79 25.03 12.00 -16.09
N GLU A 80 25.33 10.79 -15.64
CA GLU A 80 24.38 9.91 -14.96
C GLU A 80 23.96 10.50 -13.62
N ALA A 81 24.93 10.97 -12.81
CA ALA A 81 24.64 11.63 -11.54
C ALA A 81 23.91 12.98 -11.71
N ALA A 82 24.15 13.71 -12.80
CA ALA A 82 23.43 14.94 -13.10
C ALA A 82 22.00 14.67 -13.57
N ALA A 83 21.78 13.58 -14.32
CA ALA A 83 20.46 13.15 -14.75
C ALA A 83 19.60 12.68 -13.56
N GLN A 84 20.16 11.87 -12.66
CA GLN A 84 19.46 11.43 -11.44
C GLN A 84 19.03 12.61 -10.55
N ARG A 85 19.92 13.58 -10.31
CA ARG A 85 19.57 14.79 -9.52
C ARG A 85 18.54 15.69 -10.20
N ALA A 86 18.46 15.64 -11.53
CA ALA A 86 17.46 16.39 -12.27
C ALA A 86 16.10 15.68 -12.24
N ALA A 87 16.09 14.34 -12.25
CA ALA A 87 14.88 13.53 -12.11
C ALA A 87 14.26 13.70 -10.72
N VAL A 88 15.02 13.53 -9.64
CA VAL A 88 14.53 13.70 -8.25
C VAL A 88 13.95 15.09 -8.01
N ARG A 89 14.55 16.15 -8.56
CA ARG A 89 14.00 17.50 -8.43
C ARG A 89 12.77 17.76 -9.28
N ALA A 90 12.59 17.00 -10.37
CA ALA A 90 11.40 17.11 -11.21
C ALA A 90 10.22 16.42 -10.51
N GLU A 91 10.47 15.26 -9.92
CA GLU A 91 9.54 14.50 -9.08
C GLU A 91 9.10 15.30 -7.85
N GLU A 92 10.05 15.81 -7.04
CA GLU A 92 9.73 16.69 -5.89
C GLU A 92 8.90 17.94 -6.28
N ALA A 93 9.02 18.41 -7.53
CA ALA A 93 8.26 19.54 -8.04
C ALA A 93 6.86 19.14 -8.55
N GLU A 94 6.70 17.90 -9.01
CA GLU A 94 5.45 17.30 -9.44
C GLU A 94 4.58 16.96 -8.22
N ASP A 95 5.13 16.32 -7.19
CA ASP A 95 4.43 16.01 -5.93
C ASP A 95 3.92 17.29 -5.25
N ARG A 96 4.78 18.33 -5.20
CA ARG A 96 4.39 19.64 -4.67
C ARG A 96 3.26 20.28 -5.49
N ARG A 97 3.20 20.03 -6.79
CA ARG A 97 2.16 20.56 -7.68
C ARG A 97 0.83 19.83 -7.45
N GLU A 98 0.86 18.51 -7.30
CA GLU A 98 -0.33 17.70 -7.02
C GLU A 98 -0.93 18.05 -5.66
N LEU A 99 -0.11 18.21 -4.62
CA LEU A 99 -0.56 18.66 -3.31
C LEU A 99 -1.27 20.02 -3.37
N LEU A 100 -0.72 20.98 -4.12
CA LEU A 100 -1.34 22.29 -4.30
C LEU A 100 -2.66 22.21 -5.09
N ASP A 101 -2.78 21.29 -6.05
CA ASP A 101 -4.02 21.06 -6.80
C ASP A 101 -5.10 20.38 -5.95
N TYR A 102 -4.71 19.41 -5.11
CA TYR A 102 -5.59 18.81 -4.12
C TYR A 102 -6.13 19.84 -3.13
N LEU A 103 -5.24 20.66 -2.53
CA LEU A 103 -5.64 21.73 -1.62
C LEU A 103 -6.58 22.74 -2.29
N ASN A 104 -6.35 23.08 -3.55
CA ASN A 104 -7.22 23.97 -4.33
C ASN A 104 -8.60 23.33 -4.60
N SER A 105 -8.64 22.01 -4.82
CA SER A 105 -9.88 21.24 -4.98
C SER A 105 -10.71 21.22 -3.69
N VAL A 106 -10.09 20.92 -2.55
CA VAL A 106 -10.74 20.89 -1.22
C VAL A 106 -11.31 22.26 -0.85
N LEU A 107 -10.52 23.33 -1.00
CA LEU A 107 -10.98 24.71 -0.77
C LEU A 107 -12.17 25.09 -1.67
N ARG A 108 -12.19 24.56 -2.91
CA ARG A 108 -13.25 24.85 -3.89
C ARG A 108 -14.55 24.08 -3.63
N HIS A 109 -14.46 22.79 -3.30
CA HIS A 109 -15.60 21.88 -3.30
C HIS A 109 -16.12 21.53 -1.91
N GLU A 110 -15.33 21.66 -0.86
CA GLU A 110 -15.76 21.27 0.48
C GLU A 110 -16.03 22.49 1.35
N VAL A 111 -15.05 23.38 1.46
CA VAL A 111 -15.15 24.55 2.34
C VAL A 111 -16.18 25.56 1.84
N LEU A 112 -16.16 25.91 0.56
CA LEU A 112 -17.14 26.84 -0.03
C LEU A 112 -18.55 26.24 -0.08
N ASN A 113 -18.69 24.94 -0.34
CA ASN A 113 -20.02 24.31 -0.33
C ASN A 113 -20.63 24.33 1.06
N THR A 114 -19.83 24.06 2.09
CA THR A 114 -20.27 24.14 3.49
C THR A 114 -20.61 25.58 3.89
N ALA A 115 -19.79 26.57 3.48
CA ALA A 115 -20.07 27.98 3.70
C ALA A 115 -21.41 28.41 3.07
N ASN A 116 -21.66 28.01 1.82
CA ASN A 116 -22.89 28.32 1.10
C ASN A 116 -24.14 27.71 1.78
N VAL A 117 -24.02 26.49 2.33
CA VAL A 117 -25.10 25.85 3.10
C VAL A 117 -25.41 26.65 4.38
N ILE A 118 -24.38 27.10 5.09
CA ILE A 118 -24.53 27.93 6.30
C ILE A 118 -25.18 29.29 5.96
N ASP A 119 -24.77 30.00 4.89
CA ASP A 119 -25.44 31.26 4.48
C ASP A 119 -26.88 31.03 4.03
N GLY A 120 -27.17 29.86 3.41
CA GLY A 120 -28.51 29.43 3.04
C GLY A 120 -29.44 29.32 4.24
N TYR A 121 -29.07 28.51 5.25
CA TYR A 121 -29.86 28.37 6.49
C TYR A 121 -29.96 29.68 7.26
N ALA A 122 -28.86 30.45 7.34
CA ALA A 122 -28.89 31.75 7.99
C ALA A 122 -29.80 32.75 7.26
N SER A 123 -29.95 32.64 5.94
CA SER A 123 -30.90 33.44 5.15
C SER A 123 -32.35 33.03 5.45
N THR A 124 -32.66 31.73 5.52
CA THR A 124 -33.99 31.23 5.91
C THR A 124 -34.37 31.68 7.33
N LEU A 125 -33.42 31.67 8.27
CA LEU A 125 -33.66 32.16 9.65
C LEU A 125 -34.02 33.65 9.71
N VAL A 126 -33.53 34.47 8.76
CA VAL A 126 -33.91 35.88 8.65
C VAL A 126 -35.29 36.07 8.01
N GLU A 127 -35.68 35.18 7.10
CA GLU A 127 -36.95 35.25 6.37
C GLU A 127 -38.14 34.69 7.16
N ASP A 128 -37.96 33.59 7.90
CA ASP A 128 -39.05 32.85 8.53
C ASP A 128 -39.41 33.31 9.95
N HIS A 129 -38.57 34.13 10.62
CA HIS A 129 -38.74 34.45 12.04
C HIS A 129 -38.81 35.97 12.30
N GLU A 130 -39.89 36.41 12.96
CA GLU A 130 -40.12 37.83 13.29
C GLU A 130 -39.33 38.33 14.51
N ASP A 131 -38.67 37.45 15.26
CA ASP A 131 -37.93 37.77 16.49
C ASP A 131 -36.62 38.55 16.23
N ASP A 132 -36.45 39.69 16.91
CA ASP A 132 -35.31 40.59 16.70
C ASP A 132 -33.96 39.96 17.08
N LEU A 133 -33.94 39.09 18.11
CA LEU A 133 -32.71 38.41 18.56
C LEU A 133 -32.25 37.35 17.55
N THR A 134 -33.20 36.64 16.93
CA THR A 134 -32.93 35.65 15.88
C THR A 134 -32.38 36.32 14.62
N ARG A 135 -32.95 37.47 14.23
CA ARG A 135 -32.43 38.28 13.11
C ARG A 135 -31.02 38.83 13.38
N GLU A 136 -30.75 39.26 14.61
CA GLU A 136 -29.42 39.72 15.00
C GLU A 136 -28.38 38.60 14.94
N ARG A 137 -28.69 37.41 15.47
CA ARG A 137 -27.79 36.24 15.43
C ARG A 137 -27.56 35.72 14.02
N ALA A 138 -28.62 35.63 13.21
CA ALA A 138 -28.48 35.21 11.82
C ALA A 138 -27.66 36.22 11.00
N ALA A 139 -27.77 37.53 11.28
CA ALA A 139 -26.92 38.53 10.65
C ALA A 139 -25.44 38.38 11.01
N VAL A 140 -25.12 37.97 12.26
CA VAL A 140 -23.74 37.66 12.68
C VAL A 140 -23.22 36.43 11.94
N ILE A 141 -24.01 35.35 11.87
CA ILE A 141 -23.63 34.12 11.15
C ILE A 141 -23.32 34.44 9.69
N ARG A 142 -24.20 35.17 8.99
CA ARG A 142 -23.98 35.57 7.60
C ARG A 142 -22.73 36.42 7.40
N ARG A 143 -22.41 37.30 8.35
CA ARG A 143 -21.20 38.12 8.28
C ARG A 143 -19.95 37.24 8.36
N GLN A 144 -19.90 36.31 9.31
CA GLN A 144 -18.76 35.40 9.49
C GLN A 144 -18.61 34.42 8.32
N THR A 145 -19.72 33.90 7.78
CA THR A 145 -19.69 33.01 6.60
C THR A 145 -19.10 33.72 5.38
N ARG A 146 -19.48 34.98 5.13
CA ARG A 146 -18.92 35.78 4.02
C ARG A 146 -17.44 36.11 4.22
N GLU A 147 -17.01 36.35 5.46
CA GLU A 147 -15.59 36.54 5.79
C GLU A 147 -14.80 35.25 5.49
N MET A 148 -15.33 34.08 5.84
CA MET A 148 -14.72 32.79 5.53
C MET A 148 -14.61 32.54 4.02
N GLU A 149 -15.67 32.83 3.24
CA GLU A 149 -15.63 32.74 1.78
C GLU A 149 -14.58 33.67 1.16
N GLN A 150 -14.37 34.84 1.76
CA GLN A 150 -13.38 35.82 1.30
C GLN A 150 -11.96 35.30 1.57
N VAL A 151 -11.68 34.82 2.78
CA VAL A 151 -10.39 34.22 3.14
C VAL A 151 -10.04 33.03 2.23
N VAL A 152 -11.00 32.13 1.98
CA VAL A 152 -10.79 30.97 1.09
C VAL A 152 -10.48 31.42 -0.34
N ARG A 153 -11.18 32.45 -0.85
CA ARG A 153 -10.89 33.04 -2.16
C ARG A 153 -9.51 33.66 -2.21
N ASP A 154 -9.04 34.30 -1.15
CA ASP A 154 -7.73 34.97 -1.11
C ASP A 154 -6.58 33.96 -0.98
N VAL A 155 -6.75 32.91 -0.16
CA VAL A 155 -5.81 31.77 -0.08
C VAL A 155 -5.65 31.09 -1.43
N ARG A 156 -6.76 30.88 -2.16
CA ARG A 156 -6.72 30.27 -3.49
C ARG A 156 -5.92 31.10 -4.50
N VAL A 157 -6.05 32.42 -4.46
CA VAL A 157 -5.24 33.29 -5.34
C VAL A 157 -3.77 33.24 -4.95
N LEU A 158 -3.43 33.12 -3.66
CA LEU A 158 -2.04 32.91 -3.22
C LEU A 158 -1.47 31.58 -3.70
N VAL A 159 -2.25 30.49 -3.60
CA VAL A 159 -1.88 29.17 -4.15
C VAL A 159 -1.66 29.28 -5.66
N ASP A 160 -2.57 29.93 -6.38
CA ASP A 160 -2.41 30.14 -7.82
C ASP A 160 -1.23 31.07 -8.18
N ALA A 161 -0.87 32.02 -7.31
CA ALA A 161 0.28 32.92 -7.48
C ALA A 161 1.63 32.19 -7.35
N THR A 162 1.69 31.12 -6.55
CA THR A 162 2.93 30.32 -6.38
C THR A 162 3.27 29.40 -7.56
N ARG A 163 2.40 29.32 -8.58
CA ARG A 163 2.58 28.44 -9.74
C ARG A 163 3.53 29.08 -10.77
N GLN A 164 4.65 28.42 -11.08
CA GLN A 164 5.72 28.99 -11.93
C GLN A 164 5.48 28.91 -13.45
N ASP A 165 4.44 28.23 -13.93
CA ASP A 165 4.15 28.09 -15.38
C ASP A 165 2.86 28.83 -15.77
N THR A 166 2.95 30.15 -15.96
CA THR A 166 1.87 30.90 -16.64
C THR A 166 2.40 31.75 -17.78
N ASP A 167 1.78 31.60 -18.95
CA ASP A 167 2.03 32.43 -20.12
C ASP A 167 1.51 33.85 -19.85
N HIS A 168 2.41 34.80 -19.59
CA HIS A 168 2.07 36.22 -19.43
C HIS A 168 1.77 36.87 -20.79
N GLU A 169 0.67 37.62 -20.87
CA GLU A 169 0.28 38.34 -22.09
C GLU A 169 0.46 39.87 -21.92
N PRO A 170 0.63 40.63 -23.01
CA PRO A 170 0.63 42.09 -22.93
C PRO A 170 -0.76 42.63 -22.57
N VAL A 171 -0.88 43.24 -21.38
CA VAL A 171 -2.12 43.84 -20.86
C VAL A 171 -2.03 45.36 -20.88
N ASP A 172 -3.08 46.05 -21.33
CA ASP A 172 -3.20 47.52 -21.27
C ASP A 172 -3.54 47.97 -19.85
N LEU A 173 -2.54 48.48 -19.15
CA LEU A 173 -2.64 48.89 -17.75
C LEU A 173 -3.57 50.09 -17.56
N ALA A 174 -3.67 50.99 -18.55
CA ALA A 174 -4.54 52.16 -18.45
C ALA A 174 -6.00 51.74 -18.36
N THR A 175 -6.42 50.81 -19.21
CA THR A 175 -7.77 50.23 -19.21
C THR A 175 -8.08 49.54 -17.87
N VAL A 176 -7.15 48.74 -17.35
CA VAL A 176 -7.32 48.04 -16.06
C VAL A 176 -7.53 49.02 -14.90
N LEU A 177 -6.70 50.06 -14.80
CA LEU A 177 -6.80 51.06 -13.73
C LEU A 177 -8.10 51.88 -13.83
N GLU A 178 -8.52 52.25 -15.04
CA GLU A 178 -9.78 52.98 -15.25
C GLU A 178 -11.02 52.14 -14.89
N ASP A 179 -11.02 50.85 -15.25
CA ASP A 179 -12.11 49.92 -14.91
C ASP A 179 -12.21 49.72 -13.39
N GLU A 180 -11.09 49.48 -12.71
CA GLU A 180 -11.09 49.28 -11.25
C GLU A 180 -11.47 50.57 -10.50
N LEU A 181 -11.02 51.75 -10.95
CA LEU A 181 -11.46 53.02 -10.37
C LEU A 181 -12.94 53.30 -10.60
N THR A 182 -13.50 52.86 -11.73
CA THR A 182 -14.94 52.96 -12.01
C THR A 182 -15.72 52.08 -11.04
N LYS A 183 -15.29 50.82 -10.85
CA LYS A 183 -15.88 49.91 -9.85
C LYS A 183 -15.80 50.48 -8.42
N LEU A 184 -14.70 51.14 -8.07
CA LEU A 184 -14.55 51.79 -6.76
C LEU A 184 -15.57 52.91 -6.56
N ARG A 185 -15.77 53.77 -7.57
CA ARG A 185 -16.76 54.87 -7.51
C ARG A 185 -18.20 54.36 -7.39
N ASP A 186 -18.50 53.25 -8.08
CA ASP A 186 -19.82 52.61 -8.02
C ASP A 186 -20.07 52.00 -6.63
N ARG A 187 -19.03 51.42 -6.01
CA ARG A 187 -19.10 50.82 -4.67
C ARG A 187 -19.14 51.86 -3.55
N TYR A 188 -18.37 52.93 -3.65
CA TYR A 188 -18.28 53.99 -2.64
C TYR A 188 -18.60 55.37 -3.25
N PRO A 189 -19.88 55.78 -3.32
CA PRO A 189 -20.30 57.02 -3.98
C PRO A 189 -19.71 58.32 -3.40
N SER A 190 -19.11 58.27 -2.20
CA SER A 190 -18.48 59.40 -1.51
C SER A 190 -16.99 59.57 -1.80
N VAL A 191 -16.37 58.68 -2.58
CA VAL A 191 -14.94 58.72 -2.89
C VAL A 191 -14.62 59.76 -3.98
N GLU A 192 -13.61 60.60 -3.73
CA GLU A 192 -13.07 61.52 -4.73
C GLU A 192 -11.81 60.90 -5.35
N THR A 193 -11.83 60.59 -6.65
CA THR A 193 -10.66 60.01 -7.33
C THR A 193 -9.94 61.03 -8.21
N GLU A 194 -8.61 61.11 -8.13
CA GLU A 194 -7.79 61.88 -9.07
C GLU A 194 -6.87 60.95 -9.85
N THR A 195 -6.74 61.17 -11.16
CA THR A 195 -5.95 60.28 -12.03
C THR A 195 -5.01 61.06 -12.93
N SER A 196 -3.80 60.53 -13.09
CA SER A 196 -2.83 60.94 -14.09
C SER A 196 -2.26 59.67 -14.72
N ILE A 197 -2.98 59.13 -15.70
CA ILE A 197 -2.65 57.87 -16.38
C ILE A 197 -2.29 58.19 -17.85
N PRO A 198 -1.06 57.91 -18.32
CA PRO A 198 -0.73 57.97 -19.74
C PRO A 198 -1.56 56.94 -20.52
N GLY A 199 -2.00 57.29 -21.73
CA GLY A 199 -2.64 56.32 -22.62
C GLY A 199 -1.61 55.39 -23.27
N ASP A 200 -1.97 54.12 -23.51
CA ASP A 200 -1.19 53.12 -24.25
C ASP A 200 0.04 52.57 -23.47
N VAL A 201 -0.18 52.11 -22.23
CA VAL A 201 0.86 51.53 -21.34
C VAL A 201 0.63 50.04 -21.17
N TYR A 202 1.62 49.21 -21.53
CA TYR A 202 1.50 47.75 -21.47
C TYR A 202 2.50 47.13 -20.50
N VAL A 203 2.01 46.15 -19.75
CA VAL A 203 2.79 45.27 -18.85
C VAL A 203 2.55 43.81 -19.24
N LEU A 204 3.48 42.91 -18.88
CA LEU A 204 3.27 41.46 -19.01
C LEU A 204 2.57 40.97 -17.75
N ALA A 205 1.32 40.54 -17.88
CA ALA A 205 0.52 40.05 -16.77
C ALA A 205 -0.57 39.07 -17.24
N ASP A 206 -1.34 38.53 -16.31
CA ASP A 206 -2.49 37.68 -16.61
C ASP A 206 -3.81 38.30 -16.09
N ALA A 207 -4.88 37.49 -16.06
CA ALA A 207 -6.20 37.94 -15.62
C ALA A 207 -6.28 38.35 -14.13
N LEU A 208 -5.25 38.12 -13.32
CA LEU A 208 -5.20 38.48 -11.91
C LEU A 208 -4.70 39.91 -11.66
N LEU A 209 -4.12 40.58 -12.67
CA LEU A 209 -3.61 41.96 -12.54
C LEU A 209 -4.64 42.96 -11.97
N PRO A 210 -5.94 42.95 -12.35
CA PRO A 210 -6.93 43.85 -11.77
C PRO A 210 -7.06 43.71 -10.25
N ARG A 211 -6.82 42.52 -9.69
CA ARG A 211 -6.93 42.30 -8.24
C ARG A 211 -5.88 43.06 -7.43
N VAL A 212 -4.68 43.25 -7.97
CA VAL A 212 -3.61 44.06 -7.34
C VAL A 212 -4.16 45.45 -7.03
N PHE A 213 -4.75 46.10 -8.04
CA PHE A 213 -5.24 47.47 -7.90
C PHE A 213 -6.58 47.54 -7.17
N SER A 214 -7.47 46.56 -7.34
CA SER A 214 -8.73 46.48 -6.59
C SER A 214 -8.48 46.46 -5.08
N ASN A 215 -7.54 45.62 -4.62
CA ASN A 215 -7.19 45.52 -3.20
C ASN A 215 -6.55 46.81 -2.67
N LEU A 216 -5.61 47.42 -3.41
CA LEU A 216 -5.01 48.70 -3.03
C LEU A 216 -6.05 49.83 -2.94
N PHE A 217 -7.00 49.90 -3.88
CA PHE A 217 -8.03 50.92 -3.90
C PHE A 217 -9.07 50.74 -2.80
N THR A 218 -9.49 49.50 -2.53
CA THR A 218 -10.41 49.19 -1.44
C THR A 218 -9.76 49.51 -0.09
N ASN A 219 -8.50 49.12 0.13
CA ASN A 219 -7.77 49.47 1.36
C ASN A 219 -7.65 50.99 1.57
N ALA A 220 -7.38 51.74 0.50
CA ALA A 220 -7.29 53.21 0.53
C ALA A 220 -8.60 53.91 0.94
N VAL A 221 -9.74 53.22 0.87
CA VAL A 221 -11.06 53.72 1.25
C VAL A 221 -11.53 53.16 2.58
N GLU A 222 -11.36 51.86 2.84
CA GLU A 222 -11.86 51.20 4.05
C GLU A 222 -11.06 51.60 5.30
N HIS A 223 -9.75 51.79 5.17
CA HIS A 223 -8.89 52.28 6.27
C HIS A 223 -8.81 53.82 6.32
N ASN A 224 -9.78 54.51 5.72
CA ASN A 224 -9.81 55.95 5.63
C ASN A 224 -10.97 56.55 6.41
N ASP A 225 -10.65 57.11 7.58
CA ASP A 225 -11.63 57.74 8.48
C ASP A 225 -12.18 59.09 7.96
N SER A 226 -11.76 59.57 6.79
CA SER A 226 -12.24 60.82 6.21
C SER A 226 -13.70 60.68 5.73
N PRO A 227 -14.59 61.64 6.04
CA PRO A 227 -15.98 61.64 5.52
C PRO A 227 -16.06 61.78 3.99
N ARG A 228 -14.94 62.13 3.33
CA ARG A 228 -14.74 62.03 1.88
C ARG A 228 -13.35 61.45 1.62
N PRO A 229 -13.24 60.12 1.43
CA PRO A 229 -11.98 59.47 1.08
C PRO A 229 -11.54 59.97 -0.30
N ARG A 230 -10.26 60.31 -0.44
CA ARG A 230 -9.66 60.72 -1.71
C ARG A 230 -8.57 59.74 -2.09
N VAL A 231 -8.69 59.18 -3.30
CA VAL A 231 -7.72 58.24 -3.86
C VAL A 231 -7.11 58.85 -5.11
N SER A 232 -5.80 59.08 -5.12
CA SER A 232 -5.07 59.59 -6.28
C SER A 232 -4.19 58.51 -6.88
N VAL A 233 -4.31 58.30 -8.19
CA VAL A 233 -3.53 57.32 -8.96
C VAL A 233 -2.69 58.04 -9.99
N CYS A 234 -1.37 57.90 -9.92
CA CYS A 234 -0.42 58.51 -10.85
C CYS A 234 0.46 57.42 -11.46
N VAL A 235 0.51 57.34 -12.79
CA VAL A 235 1.36 56.37 -13.50
C VAL A 235 2.53 57.11 -14.13
N THR A 236 3.74 56.61 -13.87
CA THR A 236 4.98 57.11 -14.45
C THR A 236 5.70 55.99 -15.18
N GLU A 237 6.33 56.30 -16.32
CA GLU A 237 6.99 55.31 -17.17
C GLU A 237 8.50 55.56 -17.23
N SER A 238 9.27 54.47 -17.17
CA SER A 238 10.69 54.44 -17.48
C SER A 238 10.96 53.61 -18.75
N ALA A 239 12.23 53.45 -19.12
CA ALA A 239 12.61 52.63 -20.28
C ALA A 239 12.41 51.12 -20.06
N ALA A 240 12.34 50.67 -18.81
CA ALA A 240 12.25 49.26 -18.44
C ALA A 240 11.04 48.92 -17.55
N THR A 241 10.49 49.91 -16.84
CA THR A 241 9.45 49.70 -15.82
C THR A 241 8.32 50.74 -15.94
N VAL A 242 7.17 50.39 -15.39
CA VAL A 242 6.01 51.27 -15.18
C VAL A 242 5.76 51.32 -13.67
N THR A 243 5.70 52.52 -13.10
CA THR A 243 5.44 52.72 -11.67
C THR A 243 4.07 53.35 -11.48
N VAL A 244 3.19 52.66 -10.76
CA VAL A 244 1.85 53.12 -10.37
C VAL A 244 1.89 53.58 -8.91
N LEU A 245 1.67 54.87 -8.68
CA LEU A 245 1.55 55.46 -7.35
C LEU A 245 0.08 55.56 -6.96
N VAL A 246 -0.31 54.91 -5.87
CA VAL A 246 -1.65 54.96 -5.28
C VAL A 246 -1.56 55.67 -3.95
N ALA A 247 -2.20 56.83 -3.83
CA ALA A 247 -2.15 57.67 -2.64
C ALA A 247 -3.54 57.94 -2.07
N ASP A 248 -3.66 57.85 -0.75
CA ASP A 248 -4.89 58.15 0.01
C ASP A 248 -4.74 59.42 0.87
N ASN A 249 -5.82 59.82 1.57
CA ASN A 249 -5.83 60.94 2.51
C ASN A 249 -6.23 60.53 3.95
N GLY A 250 -6.03 59.26 4.30
CA GLY A 250 -6.32 58.67 5.61
C GLY A 250 -5.28 59.00 6.69
N PRO A 251 -5.38 58.36 7.87
CA PRO A 251 -4.52 58.66 9.03
C PRO A 251 -3.04 58.24 8.87
N GLY A 252 -2.71 57.48 7.83
CA GLY A 252 -1.38 56.89 7.60
C GLY A 252 -1.17 55.58 8.36
N VAL A 253 -0.16 54.80 7.97
CA VAL A 253 0.21 53.51 8.60
C VAL A 253 0.97 53.76 9.92
N PRO A 254 0.51 53.17 11.05
CA PRO A 254 1.19 53.27 12.35
C PRO A 254 2.66 52.85 12.28
N GLY A 255 3.53 53.49 13.06
CA GLY A 255 4.98 53.25 13.01
C GLY A 255 5.42 51.84 13.42
N GLU A 256 4.61 51.14 14.21
CA GLU A 256 4.88 49.79 14.72
C GLU A 256 4.52 48.69 13.70
N GLU A 257 3.68 49.00 12.71
CA GLU A 257 3.17 48.05 11.69
C GLU A 257 3.89 48.18 10.34
N ARG A 258 4.89 49.08 10.23
CA ARG A 258 5.57 49.35 8.95
C ARG A 258 6.47 48.22 8.47
N ASP A 259 7.14 47.55 9.42
CA ASP A 259 8.09 46.49 9.12
C ASP A 259 7.38 45.14 8.88
N THR A 260 6.14 44.99 9.33
CA THR A 260 5.32 43.77 9.21
C THR A 260 4.12 43.94 8.26
N LEU A 261 4.01 45.09 7.57
CA LEU A 261 2.84 45.46 6.74
C LEU A 261 2.53 44.45 5.62
N PHE A 262 3.55 43.73 5.16
CA PHE A 262 3.46 42.71 4.10
C PHE A 262 3.69 41.29 4.65
N GLU A 263 3.95 41.13 5.95
CA GLU A 263 4.16 39.84 6.61
C GLU A 263 2.84 39.25 7.15
N ARG A 264 2.74 37.92 7.23
CA ARG A 264 1.58 37.21 7.81
C ARG A 264 1.70 37.16 9.34
N GLU A 265 1.00 38.02 10.08
CA GLU A 265 0.89 37.88 11.54
C GLU A 265 -0.45 37.29 12.04
N SER A 266 -0.33 36.34 12.97
CA SER A 266 -1.35 35.71 13.79
C SER A 266 -1.76 36.60 14.98
N SER A 267 -2.30 37.80 14.71
CA SER A 267 -2.87 38.65 15.76
C SER A 267 -4.40 38.68 15.64
N GLY A 268 -5.09 38.35 16.73
CA GLY A 268 -6.54 38.12 16.81
C GLY A 268 -7.42 39.37 16.66
N SER A 269 -7.18 40.20 15.64
CA SER A 269 -8.05 41.31 15.25
C SER A 269 -8.79 40.99 13.94
N PRO A 270 -10.06 41.41 13.76
CA PRO A 270 -10.93 40.91 12.69
C PRO A 270 -10.71 41.57 11.32
N ASP A 271 -9.74 42.49 11.17
CA ASP A 271 -9.59 43.29 9.95
C ASP A 271 -8.34 42.90 9.14
N HIS A 272 -8.59 42.25 8.00
CA HIS A 272 -7.91 42.50 6.71
C HIS A 272 -6.39 42.25 6.57
N GLY A 273 -5.78 41.32 7.32
CA GLY A 273 -4.34 40.99 7.21
C GLY A 273 -3.87 40.26 5.92
N LEU A 274 -4.78 39.79 5.06
CA LEU A 274 -4.44 39.10 3.80
C LEU A 274 -4.31 40.03 2.59
N GLY A 275 -4.83 41.26 2.66
CA GLY A 275 -4.98 42.13 1.49
C GLY A 275 -3.64 42.57 0.89
N LEU A 276 -2.76 43.17 1.69
CA LEU A 276 -1.47 43.69 1.20
C LEU A 276 -0.44 42.58 0.94
N SER A 277 -0.46 41.49 1.72
CA SER A 277 0.38 40.31 1.47
C SER A 277 0.00 39.58 0.18
N LEU A 278 -1.29 39.58 -0.20
CA LEU A 278 -1.75 39.10 -1.50
C LEU A 278 -1.28 39.99 -2.66
N VAL A 279 -1.32 41.32 -2.48
CA VAL A 279 -0.84 42.27 -3.50
C VAL A 279 0.66 42.08 -3.74
N ASP A 280 1.44 41.92 -2.67
CA ASP A 280 2.89 41.69 -2.75
C ASP A 280 3.21 40.41 -3.54
N ALA A 281 2.59 39.29 -3.18
CA ALA A 281 2.76 38.01 -3.88
C ALA A 281 2.35 38.06 -5.37
N LEU A 282 1.30 38.82 -5.71
CA LEU A 282 0.87 39.00 -7.10
C LEU A 282 1.80 39.92 -7.89
N VAL A 283 2.39 40.93 -7.27
CA VAL A 283 3.34 41.84 -7.92
C VAL A 283 4.69 41.15 -8.15
N ASP A 284 5.16 40.35 -7.19
CA ASP A 284 6.34 39.50 -7.32
C ASP A 284 6.23 38.51 -8.48
N ARG A 285 5.04 37.92 -8.68
CA ARG A 285 4.75 37.04 -9.83
C ARG A 285 5.01 37.70 -11.18
N TYR A 286 4.86 39.02 -11.27
CA TYR A 286 5.09 39.78 -12.50
C TYR A 286 6.51 40.37 -12.59
N ASP A 287 7.47 39.89 -11.78
CA ASP A 287 8.81 40.48 -11.62
C ASP A 287 8.76 41.97 -11.22
N GLY A 288 7.73 42.37 -10.46
CA GLY A 288 7.51 43.71 -9.96
C GLY A 288 7.98 43.92 -8.53
N SER A 289 7.71 45.09 -7.96
CA SER A 289 7.91 45.37 -6.53
C SER A 289 6.84 46.30 -5.97
N LEU A 290 6.43 46.07 -4.72
CA LEU A 290 5.48 46.91 -3.97
C LEU A 290 6.22 47.61 -2.81
N GLU A 291 6.09 48.94 -2.71
CA GLU A 291 6.71 49.71 -1.63
C GLU A 291 5.75 50.75 -1.04
N LEU A 292 5.84 50.99 0.27
CA LEU A 292 5.21 52.14 0.93
C LEU A 292 6.17 53.34 0.88
N VAL A 293 5.90 54.31 0.01
CA VAL A 293 6.80 55.43 -0.30
C VAL A 293 6.66 56.58 0.69
N GLU A 294 5.44 56.95 1.05
CA GLU A 294 5.16 58.01 2.02
C GLU A 294 4.02 57.58 2.94
N THR A 295 4.11 57.91 4.23
CA THR A 295 3.00 57.69 5.16
C THR A 295 3.05 58.68 6.33
N GLY A 296 1.90 59.25 6.68
CA GLY A 296 1.78 60.23 7.76
C GLY A 296 0.34 60.76 7.92
N PRO A 297 0.13 61.82 8.73
CA PRO A 297 -1.21 62.34 9.04
C PRO A 297 -1.97 62.97 7.85
N GLY A 298 -1.42 62.87 6.64
CA GLY A 298 -2.03 63.32 5.39
C GLY A 298 -2.30 62.19 4.39
N GLY A 299 -2.13 60.93 4.79
CA GLY A 299 -2.37 59.74 3.95
C GLY A 299 -1.14 58.85 3.76
N SER A 300 -1.34 57.72 3.06
CA SER A 300 -0.27 56.81 2.62
C SER A 300 -0.13 56.81 1.10
N VAL A 301 1.07 56.48 0.61
CA VAL A 301 1.40 56.37 -0.81
C VAL A 301 2.09 55.05 -1.07
N PHE A 302 1.44 54.17 -1.82
CA PHE A 302 1.99 52.88 -2.28
C PHE A 302 2.50 53.01 -3.72
N ALA A 303 3.66 52.45 -4.00
CA ALA A 303 4.24 52.34 -5.33
C ALA A 303 4.26 50.88 -5.78
N VAL A 304 3.65 50.60 -6.94
CA VAL A 304 3.72 49.31 -7.62
C VAL A 304 4.59 49.49 -8.86
N GLU A 305 5.74 48.83 -8.91
CA GLU A 305 6.61 48.80 -10.10
C GLU A 305 6.39 47.50 -10.88
N LEU A 306 6.16 47.60 -12.18
CA LEU A 306 5.96 46.45 -13.08
C LEU A 306 6.87 46.55 -14.33
N PRO A 307 7.35 45.43 -14.89
CA PRO A 307 8.12 45.44 -16.13
C PRO A 307 7.30 45.94 -17.32
N ARG A 308 7.86 46.88 -18.09
CA ARG A 308 7.21 47.44 -19.27
C ARG A 308 7.37 46.51 -20.48
N THR A 309 6.30 46.34 -21.27
CA THR A 309 6.37 45.70 -22.61
C THR A 309 5.96 46.66 -23.72
N THR A 310 6.49 46.43 -24.93
CA THR A 310 6.22 47.25 -26.13
C THR A 310 5.29 46.57 -27.13
N ARG A 311 4.77 45.37 -26.84
CA ARG A 311 3.91 44.61 -27.75
C ARG A 311 2.44 44.95 -27.53
N ARG A 312 1.75 45.46 -28.55
CA ARG A 312 0.28 45.45 -28.61
C ARG A 312 -0.23 44.02 -28.85
N PRO A 313 -1.40 43.61 -28.30
CA PRO A 313 -2.00 42.30 -28.58
C PRO A 313 -2.21 42.09 -30.09
N ALA A 314 -1.86 40.92 -30.62
CA ALA A 314 -1.88 40.62 -32.06
C ALA A 314 -3.30 40.54 -32.69
N ALA A 315 -4.37 40.82 -31.94
CA ALA A 315 -5.76 40.64 -32.38
C ALA A 315 -6.34 41.83 -33.18
N PHE A 316 -5.62 42.93 -33.36
CA PHE A 316 -6.16 44.15 -34.00
C PHE A 316 -5.62 44.49 -35.40
N GLU A 317 -4.74 43.67 -36.00
CA GLU A 317 -4.21 43.91 -37.36
C GLU A 317 -4.99 43.21 -38.49
N ALA A 318 -6.07 42.46 -38.20
CA ALA A 318 -6.84 41.72 -39.21
C ALA A 318 -8.22 42.31 -39.57
N ALA A 319 -8.60 43.48 -39.05
CA ALA A 319 -9.92 44.10 -39.29
C ALA A 319 -9.81 45.46 -40.01
N GLY A 320 -9.09 45.46 -41.13
CA GLY A 320 -8.77 46.68 -41.88
C GLY A 320 -8.80 46.51 -43.39
N GLU A 321 -9.62 45.63 -43.97
CA GLU A 321 -9.93 45.69 -45.40
C GLU A 321 -11.22 44.91 -45.76
N ALA A 322 -12.07 45.56 -46.55
CA ALA A 322 -13.28 45.09 -47.24
C ALA A 322 -14.60 44.91 -46.43
N ALA A 323 -15.42 45.95 -46.54
CA ALA A 323 -16.87 45.90 -46.38
C ALA A 323 -17.55 45.16 -47.56
N ASP A 324 -18.50 44.26 -47.27
CA ASP A 324 -19.83 44.21 -47.93
C ASP A 324 -20.77 43.16 -47.28
N VAL A 325 -21.93 43.64 -46.82
CA VAL A 325 -23.31 43.06 -46.96
C VAL A 325 -23.73 41.77 -46.21
N THR A 326 -24.50 42.01 -45.12
CA THR A 326 -25.79 41.42 -44.65
C THR A 326 -25.98 39.93 -44.25
N ASP A 327 -26.22 39.73 -42.94
CA ASP A 327 -27.30 38.97 -42.24
C ASP A 327 -27.44 37.41 -42.38
N PRO A 328 -28.07 36.71 -41.39
CA PRO A 328 -27.48 35.61 -40.59
C PRO A 328 -28.28 34.28 -40.69
N PRO A 329 -28.27 33.33 -39.72
CA PRO A 329 -27.21 32.61 -38.96
C PRO A 329 -27.24 31.09 -39.31
N THR A 330 -26.59 30.21 -38.52
CA THR A 330 -27.04 28.86 -38.04
C THR A 330 -25.95 27.76 -38.07
N ALA A 331 -25.79 27.09 -36.91
CA ALA A 331 -25.45 25.66 -36.67
C ALA A 331 -24.08 25.07 -37.03
N LEU A 332 -23.41 24.62 -35.96
CA LEU A 332 -22.93 23.26 -35.67
C LEU A 332 -21.97 22.53 -36.64
N ARG A 333 -20.96 21.96 -35.97
CA ARG A 333 -20.26 20.69 -36.16
C ARG A 333 -18.89 20.70 -36.85
N ALA A 334 -18.03 19.96 -36.15
CA ALA A 334 -17.05 18.98 -36.62
C ALA A 334 -15.58 19.42 -36.58
N LEU A 335 -14.89 18.89 -35.56
CA LEU A 335 -13.52 18.39 -35.69
C LEU A 335 -13.45 17.37 -36.85
N PRO A 336 -12.31 17.26 -37.54
CA PRO A 336 -11.33 16.27 -37.10
C PRO A 336 -9.86 16.71 -37.19
N SER A 337 -9.07 16.10 -36.31
CA SER A 337 -7.60 15.86 -36.35
C SER A 337 -7.19 15.14 -37.67
N PRO A 338 -5.89 15.04 -38.08
CA PRO A 338 -4.80 14.44 -37.30
C PRO A 338 -3.35 14.93 -37.57
N HIS A 339 -2.45 14.41 -36.72
CA HIS A 339 -0.99 14.49 -36.74
C HIS A 339 -0.30 14.36 -38.11
N ARG A 340 0.83 15.08 -38.28
CA ARG A 340 2.01 14.54 -38.99
C ARG A 340 3.32 15.23 -38.56
N ARG A 341 4.25 14.40 -38.08
CA ARG A 341 5.68 14.68 -37.85
C ARG A 341 6.39 15.18 -39.12
N GLN A 342 7.42 16.04 -38.98
CA GLN A 342 8.83 15.77 -39.39
C GLN A 342 9.73 17.03 -39.48
N ASN A 343 10.85 16.94 -38.75
CA ASN A 343 12.26 17.09 -39.17
C ASN A 343 12.97 18.43 -39.50
N ILE A 344 13.97 18.70 -38.63
CA ILE A 344 15.45 18.80 -38.86
C ILE A 344 16.08 20.06 -39.49
N ALA A 345 17.19 20.45 -38.81
CA ALA A 345 18.39 21.24 -39.20
C ALA A 345 18.24 22.76 -39.28
N GLY A 346 19.16 23.59 -38.78
CA GLY A 346 20.49 23.37 -38.23
C GLY A 346 21.36 24.64 -38.44
N SER A 347 22.34 24.84 -37.57
CA SER A 347 23.66 25.49 -37.81
C SER A 347 23.97 26.92 -37.28
N SER A 348 25.07 26.98 -36.51
CA SER A 348 26.18 27.97 -36.49
C SER A 348 25.93 29.42 -35.98
N ILE A 349 26.80 30.18 -35.28
CA ILE A 349 28.29 30.30 -35.22
C ILE A 349 28.71 31.30 -34.08
N GLN A 350 29.81 31.00 -33.37
CA GLN A 350 30.94 31.84 -32.82
C GLN A 350 30.72 33.10 -31.92
N ARG A 351 31.31 33.15 -30.69
CA ARG A 351 32.66 33.68 -30.26
C ARG A 351 32.69 35.23 -30.13
N ALA A 352 32.95 35.91 -28.98
CA ALA A 352 34.26 36.06 -28.32
C ALA A 352 34.29 37.15 -27.17
N LEU A 353 35.00 36.81 -26.06
CA LEU A 353 36.02 37.58 -25.28
C LEU A 353 35.75 38.91 -24.49
N ARG A 354 35.71 38.80 -23.13
CA ARG A 354 36.53 39.41 -21.99
C ARG A 354 36.85 40.95 -21.91
N PRO A 355 37.35 41.53 -20.77
CA PRO A 355 37.12 41.37 -19.30
C PRO A 355 37.17 42.71 -18.46
N SER A 356 37.31 42.61 -17.11
CA SER A 356 37.75 43.59 -16.05
C SER A 356 36.62 44.33 -15.28
N HIS A 357 36.59 44.45 -13.94
CA HIS A 357 37.61 44.86 -12.96
C HIS A 357 37.36 44.40 -11.50
N THR A 358 38.47 44.27 -10.76
CA THR A 358 38.76 44.22 -9.30
C THR A 358 37.96 45.10 -8.32
N VAL A 359 37.64 44.60 -7.11
CA VAL A 359 37.85 45.28 -5.78
C VAL A 359 38.07 44.23 -4.65
N ARG A 360 38.80 44.66 -3.61
CA ARG A 360 39.52 43.96 -2.53
C ARG A 360 38.66 43.42 -1.36
N ARG A 361 39.18 42.37 -0.70
CA ARG A 361 38.89 41.92 0.68
C ARG A 361 39.40 42.91 1.75
N PRO A 362 38.87 42.83 2.98
CA PRO A 362 39.70 42.73 4.18
C PRO A 362 39.52 41.39 4.91
N GLN A 363 40.57 41.02 5.64
CA GLN A 363 40.73 39.82 6.42
C GLN A 363 40.07 39.98 7.80
N ASN A 364 39.42 38.93 8.30
CA ASN A 364 39.68 38.45 9.66
C ASN A 364 39.28 36.98 9.80
N SER A 365 40.15 36.26 10.49
CA SER A 365 40.15 34.86 10.83
C SER A 365 39.12 34.49 11.89
N ILE A 366 38.60 33.26 11.79
CA ILE A 366 38.27 32.26 12.82
C ILE A 366 36.95 31.59 12.44
N LEU A 367 37.02 30.37 11.91
CA LEU A 367 36.18 29.23 12.32
C LEU A 367 36.74 27.96 11.67
N LEU A 368 37.28 27.07 12.49
CA LEU A 368 37.70 25.73 12.10
C LEU A 368 36.96 24.77 13.03
N SER A 369 35.82 24.27 12.57
CA SER A 369 35.18 23.02 12.98
C SER A 369 33.74 23.05 12.47
N LEU A 370 33.40 22.21 11.50
CA LEU A 370 32.16 21.40 11.48
C LEU A 370 32.09 20.59 10.16
N LEU A 371 32.05 19.27 10.36
CA LEU A 371 31.53 18.18 9.52
C LEU A 371 32.43 17.58 8.41
N PRO A 372 32.56 16.24 8.44
CA PRO A 372 31.89 15.43 7.42
C PRO A 372 31.06 14.28 8.03
N VAL A 373 29.76 14.17 7.66
CA VAL A 373 28.88 13.03 8.04
C VAL A 373 28.69 12.02 6.90
N ARG A 374 28.98 12.37 5.64
CA ARG A 374 28.63 11.50 4.50
C ARG A 374 29.54 10.31 4.21
N THR A 375 30.66 10.13 4.93
CA THR A 375 31.58 8.99 4.70
C THR A 375 31.38 7.81 5.66
N GLY A 376 30.56 7.96 6.70
CA GLY A 376 30.33 6.91 7.71
C GLY A 376 29.31 5.83 7.32
N ILE A 377 28.26 6.20 6.56
CA ILE A 377 27.10 5.33 6.30
C ILE A 377 27.47 4.11 5.44
N MET A 378 28.28 4.30 4.39
CA MET A 378 28.67 3.21 3.47
C MET A 378 29.59 2.15 4.11
N GLY A 379 30.29 2.50 5.19
CA GLY A 379 31.10 1.54 5.97
C GLY A 379 30.30 0.77 7.01
N ARG A 380 29.15 1.32 7.46
CA ARG A 380 28.28 0.71 8.47
C ARG A 380 27.44 -0.41 7.86
N ARG A 381 26.81 -0.17 6.71
CA ARG A 381 26.01 -1.18 5.99
C ARG A 381 26.81 -2.43 5.66
N LYS A 382 28.02 -2.28 5.11
CA LYS A 382 28.89 -3.42 4.80
C LYS A 382 29.22 -4.26 6.05
N LYS A 383 29.42 -3.61 7.20
CA LYS A 383 29.69 -4.30 8.45
C LYS A 383 28.47 -5.13 8.90
N ILE A 384 27.26 -4.60 8.74
CA ILE A 384 26.02 -5.29 9.08
C ILE A 384 25.81 -6.50 8.14
N VAL A 385 26.08 -6.35 6.84
CA VAL A 385 26.05 -7.48 5.89
C VAL A 385 27.03 -8.58 6.29
N ASP A 386 28.28 -8.21 6.59
CA ASP A 386 29.30 -9.16 7.05
C ASP A 386 28.91 -9.82 8.41
N GLN A 387 28.07 -9.16 9.22
CA GLN A 387 27.53 -9.71 10.48
C GLN A 387 26.39 -10.69 10.19
N CYS A 388 25.39 -10.33 9.39
CA CYS A 388 24.28 -11.22 9.03
C CYS A 388 24.76 -12.50 8.35
N VAL A 389 25.68 -12.38 7.38
CA VAL A 389 26.27 -13.53 6.68
C VAL A 389 27.02 -14.46 7.64
N ARG A 390 27.54 -13.95 8.77
CA ARG A 390 28.19 -14.80 9.78
C ARG A 390 27.18 -15.43 10.74
N LEU A 391 26.09 -14.72 11.05
CA LEU A 391 25.05 -15.17 11.97
C LEU A 391 24.10 -16.18 11.33
N MET A 392 23.97 -16.18 10.00
CA MET A 392 23.13 -17.15 9.28
C MET A 392 23.59 -18.60 9.51
N ASP A 393 24.88 -18.81 9.77
CA ASP A 393 25.48 -20.12 10.07
C ASP A 393 25.35 -20.51 11.56
N GLN A 394 24.62 -19.72 12.36
CA GLN A 394 24.47 -19.92 13.81
C GLN A 394 23.00 -19.97 14.21
N PRO A 395 22.32 -21.12 14.02
CA PRO A 395 20.88 -21.21 14.23
C PRO A 395 20.45 -20.82 15.64
N GLU A 396 21.27 -21.00 16.69
CA GLU A 396 20.96 -20.56 18.06
C GLU A 396 20.78 -19.04 18.19
N GLN A 397 21.44 -18.27 17.32
CA GLN A 397 21.41 -16.81 17.29
C GLN A 397 20.32 -16.25 16.35
N ILE A 398 19.58 -17.10 15.65
CA ILE A 398 18.51 -16.69 14.74
C ILE A 398 17.20 -16.55 15.51
N ARG A 399 16.41 -15.53 15.17
CA ARG A 399 15.00 -15.37 15.56
C ARG A 399 14.19 -15.06 14.32
N ASN A 400 13.26 -15.93 13.95
CA ASN A 400 12.30 -15.66 12.90
C ASN A 400 10.98 -15.22 13.54
N ILE A 401 10.56 -13.99 13.28
CA ILE A 401 9.40 -13.38 13.95
C ILE A 401 8.44 -12.74 12.95
N ALA A 402 7.17 -12.70 13.30
CA ALA A 402 6.17 -11.87 12.63
C ALA A 402 5.67 -10.78 13.59
N ILE A 403 5.35 -9.60 13.08
CA ILE A 403 4.54 -8.63 13.83
C ILE A 403 3.10 -8.78 13.34
N ALA A 404 2.18 -9.03 14.26
CA ALA A 404 0.75 -9.15 13.98
C ALA A 404 -0.05 -8.14 14.78
N ALA A 405 -0.98 -7.46 14.13
CA ALA A 405 -1.79 -6.42 14.76
C ALA A 405 -3.11 -6.26 13.99
N HIS A 406 -4.11 -5.72 14.68
CA HIS A 406 -5.28 -5.17 14.00
C HIS A 406 -4.92 -3.92 13.17
N VAL A 407 -5.78 -3.53 12.23
CA VAL A 407 -5.64 -2.30 11.44
C VAL A 407 -5.43 -1.11 12.39
N ASP A 408 -4.56 -0.18 12.00
CA ASP A 408 -4.25 1.04 12.76
C ASP A 408 -3.64 0.87 14.16
N HIS A 409 -3.38 -0.35 14.65
CA HIS A 409 -2.66 -0.57 15.93
C HIS A 409 -1.18 -0.16 15.88
N GLY A 410 -0.67 0.27 14.72
CA GLY A 410 0.67 0.85 14.55
C GLY A 410 1.76 -0.17 14.22
N LYS A 411 1.42 -1.23 13.48
CA LYS A 411 2.32 -2.31 13.02
C LYS A 411 3.50 -1.77 12.21
N THR A 412 3.23 -1.11 11.07
CA THR A 412 4.25 -0.54 10.18
C THR A 412 5.12 0.49 10.91
N THR A 413 4.50 1.35 11.73
CA THR A 413 5.23 2.33 12.54
C THR A 413 6.17 1.64 13.52
N LEU A 414 5.77 0.51 14.11
CA LEU A 414 6.65 -0.27 14.98
C LEU A 414 7.83 -0.85 14.17
N THR A 415 7.55 -1.51 13.04
CA THR A 415 8.55 -2.11 12.16
C THR A 415 9.62 -1.11 11.71
N ASP A 416 9.21 0.06 11.23
CA ASP A 416 10.10 1.16 10.84
C ASP A 416 11.05 1.57 11.97
N ASN A 417 10.53 1.68 13.19
CA ASN A 417 11.33 2.11 14.33
C ASN A 417 12.31 1.04 14.80
N LEU A 418 11.94 -0.25 14.69
CA LEU A 418 12.89 -1.34 14.91
C LEU A 418 14.05 -1.26 13.92
N LEU A 419 13.76 -0.99 12.65
CA LEU A 419 14.77 -0.85 11.60
C LEU A 419 15.69 0.36 11.80
N ALA A 420 15.12 1.46 12.26
CA ALA A 420 15.88 2.66 12.59
C ALA A 420 16.83 2.42 13.76
N GLY A 421 16.33 1.78 14.83
CA GLY A 421 17.13 1.42 16.00
C GLY A 421 18.23 0.40 15.69
N ALA A 422 17.97 -0.54 14.78
CA ALA A 422 18.99 -1.47 14.26
C ALA A 422 20.02 -0.78 13.34
N GLY A 423 19.82 0.51 13.00
CA GLY A 423 20.73 1.30 12.17
C GLY A 423 20.66 1.01 10.68
N MET A 424 19.55 0.41 10.22
CA MET A 424 19.31 0.06 8.82
C MET A 424 18.72 1.23 8.01
N ILE A 425 17.89 2.05 8.64
CA ILE A 425 17.32 3.28 8.08
C ILE A 425 17.69 4.51 8.94
N SER A 426 17.42 5.70 8.42
CA SER A 426 17.69 6.96 9.13
C SER A 426 16.70 7.19 10.26
N GLU A 427 17.19 7.39 11.49
CA GLU A 427 16.37 7.70 12.68
C GLU A 427 15.50 8.95 12.51
N GLU A 428 15.97 9.95 11.76
CA GLU A 428 15.26 11.23 11.52
C GLU A 428 14.04 11.06 10.59
N THR A 429 14.00 9.96 9.82
CA THR A 429 13.00 9.74 8.75
C THR A 429 12.08 8.55 9.06
N ALA A 430 12.45 7.73 10.04
CA ALA A 430 11.69 6.56 10.49
C ALA A 430 10.37 6.96 11.16
N GLY A 431 9.27 6.33 10.74
CA GLY A 431 7.91 6.59 11.24
C GLY A 431 7.18 7.78 10.61
N GLU A 432 7.87 8.64 9.85
CA GLU A 432 7.25 9.77 9.12
C GLU A 432 7.02 9.48 7.63
N GLN A 433 7.81 8.57 7.04
CA GLN A 433 7.73 8.18 5.62
C GLN A 433 7.27 6.73 5.39
N LEU A 434 6.87 5.98 6.44
CA LEU A 434 6.44 4.57 6.36
C LEU A 434 7.34 3.75 5.43
N ALA A 435 8.61 3.55 5.80
CA ALA A 435 9.63 3.01 4.90
C ALA A 435 9.38 1.57 4.45
N MET A 436 8.51 0.84 5.14
CA MET A 436 8.03 -0.50 4.76
C MET A 436 6.87 -0.48 3.76
N ASP A 437 6.06 0.57 3.73
CA ASP A 437 4.96 0.72 2.76
C ASP A 437 5.57 1.24 1.46
N THR A 438 6.22 0.34 0.72
CA THR A 438 7.00 0.71 -0.48
C THR A 438 6.13 1.03 -1.68
N GLU A 439 4.91 0.51 -1.72
CA GLU A 439 3.97 0.73 -2.83
C GLU A 439 3.13 2.00 -2.60
N GLU A 440 2.78 2.71 -3.69
CA GLU A 440 2.04 3.97 -3.62
C GLU A 440 0.61 3.80 -3.06
N ASP A 441 -0.02 2.65 -3.29
CA ASP A 441 -1.37 2.33 -2.80
C ASP A 441 -1.40 2.09 -1.28
N GLU A 442 -0.37 1.48 -0.72
CA GLU A 442 -0.18 1.33 0.74
C GLU A 442 -0.06 2.70 1.41
N GLN A 443 0.75 3.60 0.84
CA GLN A 443 0.95 4.96 1.36
C GLN A 443 -0.30 5.83 1.26
N GLU A 444 -1.04 5.75 0.15
CA GLU A 444 -2.30 6.50 -0.04
C GLU A 444 -3.38 6.06 0.95
N ARG A 445 -3.44 4.77 1.26
CA ARG A 445 -4.49 4.17 2.11
C ARG A 445 -4.10 4.11 3.59
N GLY A 446 -2.80 4.16 3.91
CA GLY A 446 -2.28 4.02 5.26
C GLY A 446 -2.42 2.61 5.83
N ILE A 447 -2.46 1.58 4.97
CA ILE A 447 -2.57 0.17 5.36
C ILE A 447 -1.45 -0.65 4.70
N THR A 448 -0.91 -1.63 5.44
CA THR A 448 -0.03 -2.65 4.85
C THR A 448 -0.87 -3.63 4.02
N ILE A 449 -0.49 -3.83 2.77
CA ILE A 449 -1.16 -4.74 1.83
C ILE A 449 -0.31 -6.00 1.62
N ASP A 450 1.01 -5.86 1.46
CA ASP A 450 1.91 -7.00 1.24
C ASP A 450 2.81 -7.28 2.45
N ALA A 451 3.20 -8.54 2.64
CA ALA A 451 4.13 -8.93 3.71
C ALA A 451 5.58 -8.52 3.36
N ALA A 452 6.17 -7.61 4.13
CA ALA A 452 7.56 -7.20 3.94
C ALA A 452 8.54 -8.08 4.75
N ASN A 453 9.59 -8.58 4.10
CA ASN A 453 10.64 -9.38 4.74
C ASN A 453 11.87 -8.53 5.04
N VAL A 454 12.31 -8.57 6.30
CA VAL A 454 13.35 -7.68 6.82
C VAL A 454 14.29 -8.42 7.76
N SER A 455 15.59 -8.24 7.62
CA SER A 455 16.56 -8.77 8.60
C SER A 455 17.35 -7.67 9.30
N MET A 456 17.56 -7.86 10.60
CA MET A 456 18.23 -6.94 11.53
C MET A 456 19.23 -7.69 12.41
N THR A 457 20.27 -7.01 12.87
CA THR A 457 21.18 -7.54 13.90
C THR A 457 20.98 -6.81 15.21
N HIS A 458 20.89 -7.52 16.33
CA HIS A 458 20.77 -6.94 17.67
C HIS A 458 21.77 -7.56 18.64
N GLU A 459 22.31 -6.78 19.56
CA GLU A 459 23.23 -7.27 20.61
C GLU A 459 22.47 -7.38 21.92
N TYR A 460 22.36 -8.60 22.47
CA TYR A 460 21.66 -8.89 23.72
C TYR A 460 22.55 -9.75 24.61
N GLU A 461 22.74 -9.36 25.88
CA GLU A 461 23.61 -10.05 26.86
C GLU A 461 25.02 -10.41 26.35
N ASP A 462 25.66 -9.50 25.60
CA ASP A 462 26.99 -9.67 24.95
C ASP A 462 27.02 -10.65 23.74
N ASP A 463 25.86 -11.16 23.30
CA ASP A 463 25.71 -12.03 22.13
C ASP A 463 24.98 -11.30 20.96
N GLU A 464 25.51 -11.43 19.75
CA GLU A 464 24.90 -10.85 18.52
C GLU A 464 23.88 -11.83 17.93
N HIS A 465 22.64 -11.38 17.76
CA HIS A 465 21.52 -12.15 17.22
C HIS A 465 21.12 -11.64 15.81
N LEU A 466 20.64 -12.55 14.96
CA LEU A 466 20.01 -12.24 13.66
C LEU A 466 18.49 -12.37 13.82
N ILE A 467 17.79 -11.25 13.65
CA ILE A 467 16.33 -11.18 13.75
C ILE A 467 15.78 -11.01 12.34
N ASN A 468 15.10 -12.03 11.84
CA ASN A 468 14.31 -11.97 10.63
C ASN A 468 12.87 -11.64 10.99
N LEU A 469 12.32 -10.60 10.39
CA LEU A 469 11.02 -10.02 10.67
C LEU A 469 10.17 -10.06 9.41
N ILE A 470 8.95 -10.58 9.53
CA ILE A 470 7.91 -10.53 8.49
C ILE A 470 6.79 -9.61 8.98
N ASP A 471 6.47 -8.56 8.21
CA ASP A 471 5.51 -7.53 8.63
C ASP A 471 4.09 -7.77 8.09
N THR A 472 3.14 -8.18 8.97
CA THR A 472 1.71 -8.55 8.70
C THR A 472 1.37 -8.80 7.25
N PRO A 473 0.22 -8.48 6.61
CA PRO A 473 -0.77 -7.40 6.72
C PRO A 473 -1.62 -7.31 7.99
N GLY A 474 -2.38 -6.21 8.08
CA GLY A 474 -3.28 -5.93 9.20
C GLY A 474 -4.77 -5.93 8.83
N HIS A 475 -5.16 -6.08 7.56
CA HIS A 475 -6.56 -6.08 7.11
C HIS A 475 -7.03 -7.51 6.79
N VAL A 476 -8.31 -7.81 7.07
CA VAL A 476 -8.91 -9.16 6.95
C VAL A 476 -8.86 -9.72 5.52
N ASP A 477 -9.05 -8.87 4.52
CA ASP A 477 -8.98 -9.19 3.09
C ASP A 477 -7.62 -9.76 2.63
N PHE A 478 -6.56 -9.62 3.45
CA PHE A 478 -5.21 -10.14 3.19
C PHE A 478 -4.80 -11.20 4.22
N GLY A 479 -5.77 -11.91 4.82
CA GLY A 479 -5.50 -13.04 5.73
C GLY A 479 -4.66 -14.15 5.08
N GLY A 480 -4.72 -14.19 3.74
CA GLY A 480 -3.76 -14.76 2.80
C GLY A 480 -2.31 -14.79 3.30
N ASP A 481 -1.76 -13.60 3.41
CA ASP A 481 -0.35 -13.39 3.72
C ASP A 481 -0.03 -13.65 5.19
N VAL A 482 -0.97 -13.38 6.09
CA VAL A 482 -0.78 -13.60 7.52
C VAL A 482 -0.52 -15.08 7.81
N THR A 483 -1.31 -15.99 7.22
CA THR A 483 -1.11 -17.44 7.43
C THR A 483 0.24 -17.91 6.88
N ARG A 484 0.64 -17.40 5.70
CA ARG A 484 1.94 -17.70 5.09
C ARG A 484 3.10 -17.20 5.93
N ALA A 485 3.00 -15.98 6.44
CA ALA A 485 3.99 -15.39 7.34
C ALA A 485 4.12 -16.20 8.64
N MET A 486 2.99 -16.57 9.27
CA MET A 486 2.97 -17.39 10.49
C MET A 486 3.63 -18.76 10.28
N ARG A 487 3.48 -19.36 9.10
CA ARG A 487 4.20 -20.60 8.76
C ARG A 487 5.71 -20.44 8.67
N ALA A 488 6.21 -19.29 8.23
CA ALA A 488 7.65 -19.03 8.17
C ALA A 488 8.29 -18.69 9.52
N VAL A 489 7.55 -18.19 10.50
CA VAL A 489 8.15 -17.65 11.74
C VAL A 489 8.08 -18.61 12.92
N ASP A 490 8.81 -18.30 13.98
CA ASP A 490 8.87 -19.09 15.22
C ASP A 490 8.29 -18.32 16.43
N GLY A 491 8.22 -16.99 16.34
CA GLY A 491 7.57 -16.12 17.30
C GLY A 491 6.66 -15.07 16.64
N ALA A 492 5.62 -14.64 17.35
CA ALA A 492 4.70 -13.60 16.89
C ALA A 492 4.62 -12.48 17.94
N LEU A 493 4.99 -11.26 17.54
CA LEU A 493 4.80 -10.06 18.35
C LEU A 493 3.42 -9.48 18.07
N VAL A 494 2.50 -9.69 19.01
CA VAL A 494 1.12 -9.21 18.92
C VAL A 494 1.07 -7.77 19.40
N VAL A 495 0.64 -6.86 18.54
CA VAL A 495 0.57 -5.42 18.82
C VAL A 495 -0.88 -5.01 19.07
N VAL A 496 -1.12 -4.42 20.22
CA VAL A 496 -2.47 -4.01 20.66
C VAL A 496 -2.47 -2.53 21.03
N ASP A 497 -3.41 -1.75 20.52
CA ASP A 497 -3.61 -0.36 20.95
C ASP A 497 -4.10 -0.32 22.40
N ALA A 498 -3.44 0.47 23.25
CA ALA A 498 -3.82 0.64 24.65
C ALA A 498 -5.21 1.27 24.84
N VAL A 499 -5.69 2.03 23.85
CA VAL A 499 -7.00 2.72 23.87
C VAL A 499 -8.12 1.76 23.49
N GLU A 500 -7.96 1.07 22.36
CA GLU A 500 -8.98 0.19 21.76
C GLU A 500 -9.00 -1.19 22.41
N GLY A 501 -7.85 -1.70 22.84
CA GLY A 501 -7.75 -3.03 23.44
C GLY A 501 -7.74 -4.16 22.40
N ALA A 502 -8.05 -5.37 22.85
CA ALA A 502 -8.07 -6.54 21.97
C ALA A 502 -9.30 -6.48 21.03
N MET A 503 -9.05 -6.51 19.72
CA MET A 503 -10.07 -6.44 18.67
C MET A 503 -10.29 -7.84 18.04
N PRO A 504 -11.37 -8.07 17.27
CA PRO A 504 -11.64 -9.38 16.65
C PRO A 504 -10.46 -9.92 15.83
N GLN A 505 -9.77 -9.05 15.09
CA GLN A 505 -8.62 -9.48 14.31
C GLN A 505 -7.41 -9.85 15.19
N THR A 506 -7.28 -9.30 16.39
CA THR A 506 -6.29 -9.74 17.38
C THR A 506 -6.51 -11.20 17.73
N GLU A 507 -7.77 -11.64 17.85
CA GLU A 507 -8.13 -13.05 18.03
C GLU A 507 -7.74 -13.88 16.81
N THR A 508 -8.09 -13.43 15.60
CA THR A 508 -7.79 -14.14 14.36
C THR A 508 -6.28 -14.38 14.17
N VAL A 509 -5.44 -13.34 14.37
CA VAL A 509 -3.98 -13.49 14.22
C VAL A 509 -3.37 -14.34 15.33
N LEU A 510 -3.89 -14.24 16.57
CA LEU A 510 -3.47 -15.13 17.67
C LEU A 510 -3.81 -16.58 17.37
N ARG A 511 -5.02 -16.84 16.86
CA ARG A 511 -5.47 -18.19 16.48
C ARG A 511 -4.58 -18.79 15.40
N GLN A 512 -4.25 -18.00 14.37
CA GLN A 512 -3.34 -18.42 13.30
C GLN A 512 -1.93 -18.71 13.84
N ALA A 513 -1.37 -17.82 14.66
CA ALA A 513 -0.05 -18.03 15.27
C ALA A 513 -0.02 -19.32 16.11
N LEU A 514 -1.00 -19.53 16.98
CA LEU A 514 -1.05 -20.69 17.86
C LEU A 514 -1.24 -22.01 17.09
N ARG A 515 -2.11 -22.03 16.07
CA ARG A 515 -2.30 -23.19 15.17
C ARG A 515 -0.98 -23.61 14.51
N GLU A 516 -0.21 -22.64 14.03
CA GLU A 516 1.08 -22.85 13.38
C GLU A 516 2.23 -23.15 14.35
N GLY A 517 1.94 -23.22 15.66
CA GLY A 517 2.92 -23.49 16.71
C GLY A 517 3.88 -22.32 16.97
N VAL A 518 3.45 -21.10 16.66
CA VAL A 518 4.22 -19.86 16.84
C VAL A 518 3.98 -19.31 18.24
N LYS A 519 5.06 -18.99 18.97
CA LYS A 519 4.96 -18.48 20.34
C LYS A 519 4.60 -16.99 20.35
N PRO A 520 3.51 -16.55 21.02
CA PRO A 520 3.16 -15.14 21.08
C PRO A 520 3.92 -14.38 22.18
N ALA A 521 4.13 -13.08 21.96
CA ALA A 521 4.44 -12.07 22.98
C ALA A 521 3.61 -10.81 22.71
N LEU A 522 3.38 -9.97 23.72
CA LEU A 522 2.46 -8.83 23.60
C LEU A 522 3.22 -7.50 23.69
N PHE A 523 2.94 -6.59 22.76
CA PHE A 523 3.34 -5.20 22.84
C PHE A 523 2.11 -4.28 22.83
N ILE A 524 1.91 -3.55 23.91
CA ILE A 524 0.80 -2.59 24.01
C ILE A 524 1.30 -1.22 23.53
N ASN A 525 0.77 -0.78 22.40
CA ASN A 525 1.18 0.43 21.69
C ASN A 525 0.25 1.62 22.00
N LYS A 526 0.66 2.82 21.58
CA LYS A 526 -0.08 4.09 21.76
C LYS A 526 -0.36 4.47 23.22
N VAL A 527 0.50 4.06 24.15
CA VAL A 527 0.39 4.39 25.58
C VAL A 527 0.46 5.91 25.82
N ASP A 528 1.09 6.65 24.92
CA ASP A 528 1.09 8.12 24.91
C ASP A 528 -0.31 8.74 24.85
N ARG A 529 -1.27 8.09 24.18
CA ARG A 529 -2.67 8.57 24.09
C ARG A 529 -3.40 8.44 25.42
N LEU A 530 -3.13 7.39 26.19
CA LEU A 530 -3.66 7.25 27.56
C LEU A 530 -3.19 8.43 28.44
N ILE A 531 -1.96 8.89 28.25
CA ILE A 531 -1.37 9.98 29.04
C ILE A 531 -1.87 11.35 28.59
N SER A 532 -1.87 11.60 27.28
CA SER A 532 -2.09 12.93 26.71
C SER A 532 -3.55 13.23 26.39
N GLU A 533 -4.28 12.26 25.82
CA GLU A 533 -5.68 12.41 25.42
C GLU A 533 -6.62 12.10 26.59
N LEU A 534 -6.47 10.93 27.21
CA LEU A 534 -7.36 10.47 28.28
C LEU A 534 -6.97 11.02 29.66
N GLN A 535 -5.76 11.56 29.80
CA GLN A 535 -5.22 12.15 31.03
C GLN A 535 -5.24 11.21 32.25
N GLU A 536 -5.16 9.91 32.01
CA GLU A 536 -5.26 8.89 33.04
C GLU A 536 -4.13 9.02 34.09
N GLY A 537 -4.45 8.67 35.33
CA GLY A 537 -3.45 8.52 36.39
C GLY A 537 -2.67 7.20 36.29
N PRO A 538 -1.57 7.02 37.05
CA PRO A 538 -0.81 5.77 37.04
C PRO A 538 -1.63 4.52 37.39
N GLU A 539 -2.59 4.65 38.33
CA GLU A 539 -3.44 3.54 38.77
C GLU A 539 -4.47 3.15 37.69
N GLU A 540 -5.09 4.13 37.04
CA GLU A 540 -6.08 3.93 35.97
C GLU A 540 -5.45 3.28 34.73
N MET A 541 -4.28 3.80 34.32
CA MET A 541 -3.51 3.23 33.22
C MET A 541 -3.09 1.79 33.52
N GLN A 542 -2.63 1.51 34.74
CA GLN A 542 -2.28 0.15 35.13
C GLN A 542 -3.49 -0.79 35.07
N GLU A 543 -4.67 -0.35 35.51
CA GLU A 543 -5.91 -1.14 35.44
C GLU A 543 -6.29 -1.44 33.98
N ARG A 544 -6.22 -0.44 33.10
CA ARG A 544 -6.50 -0.59 31.66
C ARG A 544 -5.52 -1.53 30.97
N LEU A 545 -4.22 -1.34 31.17
CA LEU A 545 -3.18 -2.20 30.59
C LEU A 545 -3.29 -3.66 31.07
N LEU A 546 -3.63 -3.88 32.35
CA LEU A 546 -3.91 -5.22 32.88
C LEU A 546 -5.20 -5.83 32.32
N GLY A 547 -6.17 -5.00 31.94
CA GLY A 547 -7.36 -5.42 31.19
C GLY A 547 -6.98 -6.06 29.86
N VAL A 548 -6.24 -5.32 29.02
CA VAL A 548 -5.76 -5.80 27.72
C VAL A 548 -5.00 -7.13 27.84
N ILE A 549 -4.10 -7.23 28.83
CA ILE A 549 -3.34 -8.47 29.10
C ILE A 549 -4.26 -9.63 29.50
N ARG A 550 -5.33 -9.37 30.25
CA ARG A 550 -6.31 -10.39 30.63
C ARG A 550 -7.04 -10.89 29.40
N ASP A 551 -7.55 -9.98 28.56
CA ASP A 551 -8.34 -10.33 27.38
C ASP A 551 -7.51 -11.18 26.41
N VAL A 552 -6.27 -10.77 26.12
CA VAL A 552 -5.33 -11.56 25.29
C VAL A 552 -5.06 -12.94 25.90
N ASN A 553 -4.89 -13.04 27.22
CA ASN A 553 -4.67 -14.32 27.88
C ASN A 553 -5.93 -15.21 27.91
N GLU A 554 -7.13 -14.63 27.94
CA GLU A 554 -8.37 -15.39 27.81
C GLU A 554 -8.49 -15.99 26.42
N LEU A 555 -8.14 -15.24 25.36
CA LEU A 555 -8.04 -15.76 24.00
C LEU A 555 -7.01 -16.89 23.88
N ILE A 556 -5.78 -16.68 24.39
CA ILE A 556 -4.72 -17.71 24.36
C ILE A 556 -5.17 -18.98 25.08
N ARG A 557 -5.79 -18.86 26.26
CA ARG A 557 -6.29 -20.04 27.01
C ARG A 557 -7.37 -20.76 26.24
N GLY A 558 -8.37 -20.05 25.73
CA GLY A 558 -9.46 -20.65 24.95
C GLY A 558 -8.95 -21.47 23.75
N MET A 559 -7.86 -21.02 23.12
CA MET A 559 -7.26 -21.71 21.96
C MET A 559 -6.26 -22.82 22.34
N THR A 560 -5.63 -22.73 23.51
CA THR A 560 -4.62 -23.72 23.97
C THR A 560 -5.22 -24.83 24.84
N GLU A 561 -6.47 -24.71 25.27
CA GLU A 561 -7.18 -25.74 26.07
C GLU A 561 -7.20 -27.12 25.41
N GLU A 562 -7.19 -27.16 24.08
CA GLU A 562 -7.20 -28.39 23.27
C GLU A 562 -5.79 -28.86 22.85
N MET A 563 -4.73 -28.11 23.21
CA MET A 563 -3.35 -28.37 22.79
C MET A 563 -2.52 -28.98 23.92
N ASP A 564 -2.39 -30.31 23.93
CA ASP A 564 -1.68 -31.07 24.98
C ASP A 564 -0.15 -30.81 25.05
N ASP A 565 0.45 -30.20 24.02
CA ASP A 565 1.88 -29.97 23.84
C ASP A 565 2.34 -28.53 24.15
N VAL A 566 1.43 -27.62 24.51
CA VAL A 566 1.72 -26.21 24.84
C VAL A 566 1.77 -26.01 26.36
N GLU A 567 2.97 -25.84 26.92
CA GLU A 567 3.12 -25.39 28.31
C GLU A 567 2.88 -23.87 28.42
N ASP A 568 1.67 -23.49 28.85
CA ASP A 568 1.19 -22.14 29.24
C ASP A 568 1.93 -20.97 28.57
N TRP A 569 1.54 -20.65 27.32
CA TRP A 569 2.03 -19.49 26.57
C TRP A 569 1.33 -18.18 26.93
N THR A 570 0.71 -18.10 28.11
CA THR A 570 0.14 -16.83 28.56
C THR A 570 1.22 -15.77 28.74
N VAL A 571 0.85 -14.53 28.41
CA VAL A 571 1.73 -13.37 28.51
C VAL A 571 1.59 -12.73 29.88
N SER A 572 2.72 -12.44 30.52
CA SER A 572 2.79 -11.78 31.82
C SER A 572 3.79 -10.62 31.83
N VAL A 573 3.51 -9.63 32.66
CA VAL A 573 4.41 -8.48 32.86
C VAL A 573 5.65 -8.92 33.63
N GLU A 574 5.45 -9.79 34.63
CA GLU A 574 6.51 -10.28 35.52
C GLU A 574 7.57 -11.09 34.78
N ASP A 575 7.16 -11.90 33.80
CA ASP A 575 8.06 -12.74 33.01
C ASP A 575 8.71 -11.98 31.85
N GLY A 576 8.38 -10.71 31.64
CA GLY A 576 8.97 -9.87 30.59
C GLY A 576 8.33 -10.01 29.21
N THR A 577 7.39 -10.95 29.04
CA THR A 577 6.69 -11.23 27.77
C THR A 577 5.71 -10.14 27.31
N VAL A 578 5.56 -9.07 28.10
CA VAL A 578 4.72 -7.90 27.78
C VAL A 578 5.57 -6.63 27.78
N GLY A 579 5.55 -5.92 26.66
CA GLY A 579 6.09 -4.57 26.51
C GLY A 579 4.98 -3.52 26.37
N PHE A 580 5.30 -2.27 26.73
CA PHE A 580 4.41 -1.11 26.65
C PHE A 580 5.13 0.05 25.99
N GLY A 581 4.47 0.86 25.17
CA GLY A 581 5.13 2.05 24.64
C GLY A 581 4.37 2.83 23.60
N SER A 582 5.13 3.63 22.85
CA SER A 582 4.67 4.39 21.71
C SER A 582 5.61 4.17 20.54
N ALA A 583 5.12 3.48 19.50
CA ALA A 583 5.83 3.34 18.24
C ALA A 583 6.11 4.72 17.64
N LEU A 584 5.10 5.59 17.58
CA LEU A 584 5.22 6.94 17.01
C LEU A 584 6.32 7.77 17.69
N TYR A 585 6.41 7.73 19.02
CA TYR A 585 7.41 8.49 19.78
C TYR A 585 8.65 7.69 20.16
N LYS A 586 8.84 6.51 19.57
CA LYS A 586 10.08 5.71 19.60
C LYS A 586 10.54 5.29 20.99
N TRP A 587 9.64 5.17 21.96
CA TRP A 587 9.97 4.71 23.31
C TRP A 587 9.15 3.48 23.71
N GLY A 588 9.74 2.62 24.54
CA GLY A 588 9.06 1.44 25.08
C GLY A 588 9.65 1.02 26.42
N VAL A 589 8.88 0.29 27.22
CA VAL A 589 9.28 -0.26 28.51
C VAL A 589 8.74 -1.68 28.69
N SER A 590 9.51 -2.48 29.40
CA SER A 590 9.14 -3.82 29.87
C SER A 590 9.62 -3.95 31.31
N MET A 591 9.14 -4.94 32.06
CA MET A 591 9.60 -5.15 33.44
C MET A 591 11.14 -5.29 33.53
N PRO A 592 11.83 -6.09 32.68
CA PRO A 592 13.29 -6.13 32.66
C PRO A 592 13.94 -4.77 32.35
N SER A 593 13.42 -4.05 31.35
CA SER A 593 13.94 -2.73 30.97
C SER A 593 13.77 -1.68 32.08
N MET A 594 12.63 -1.69 32.78
CA MET A 594 12.37 -0.81 33.92
C MET A 594 13.33 -1.09 35.08
N GLN A 595 13.63 -2.36 35.37
CA GLN A 595 14.61 -2.74 36.39
C GLN A 595 16.04 -2.31 36.02
N ARG A 596 16.39 -2.37 34.73
CA ARG A 596 17.70 -1.97 34.19
C ARG A 596 17.89 -0.46 34.17
N THR A 597 16.89 0.29 33.70
CA THR A 597 16.95 1.74 33.52
C THR A 597 16.54 2.52 34.77
N GLY A 598 15.82 1.88 35.69
CA GLY A 598 15.24 2.51 36.87
C GLY A 598 14.06 3.43 36.58
N MET A 599 13.47 3.36 35.38
CA MET A 599 12.27 4.12 34.99
C MET A 599 11.01 3.47 35.54
N ASP A 600 10.06 4.28 36.02
CA ASP A 600 8.70 3.85 36.37
C ASP A 600 7.62 4.57 35.53
N PHE A 601 6.37 4.12 35.59
CA PHE A 601 5.26 4.76 34.88
C PHE A 601 5.03 6.22 35.32
N GLY A 602 5.39 6.58 36.55
CA GLY A 602 5.31 7.95 37.03
C GLY A 602 6.29 8.86 36.28
N ASP A 603 7.54 8.43 36.13
CA ASP A 603 8.57 9.12 35.36
C ASP A 603 8.14 9.29 33.89
N ILE A 604 7.55 8.25 33.28
CA ILE A 604 7.08 8.28 31.90
C ILE A 604 5.96 9.31 31.74
N ILE A 605 4.96 9.28 32.62
CA ILE A 605 3.84 10.23 32.62
C ILE A 605 4.34 11.67 32.79
N ASP A 606 5.29 11.90 33.70
CA ASP A 606 5.85 13.22 33.96
C ASP A 606 6.64 13.75 32.76
N LEU A 607 7.42 12.91 32.09
CA LEU A 607 8.17 13.27 30.89
C LEU A 607 7.26 13.55 29.70
N GLU A 608 6.24 12.72 29.50
CA GLU A 608 5.27 12.86 28.41
C GLU A 608 4.42 14.13 28.59
N ARG A 609 3.91 14.39 29.80
CA ARG A 609 3.18 15.64 30.12
C ARG A 609 4.03 16.89 30.02
N ALA A 610 5.35 16.76 30.21
CA ALA A 610 6.30 17.86 30.04
C ALA A 610 6.74 18.05 28.57
N ASP A 611 6.17 17.28 27.63
CA ASP A 611 6.53 17.26 26.20
C ASP A 611 8.03 16.98 25.96
N LYS A 612 8.61 16.14 26.82
CA LYS A 612 10.03 15.75 26.79
C LYS A 612 10.24 14.39 26.14
N ARG A 613 9.55 14.15 25.03
CA ARG A 613 9.55 12.87 24.30
C ARG A 613 10.94 12.43 23.84
N GLN A 614 11.79 13.37 23.45
CA GLN A 614 13.18 13.06 23.07
C GLN A 614 13.99 12.49 24.25
N GLU A 615 13.82 13.05 25.46
CA GLU A 615 14.50 12.56 26.66
C GLU A 615 13.98 11.16 27.04
N LEU A 616 12.69 10.89 26.78
CA LEU A 616 12.07 9.59 27.01
C LEU A 616 12.61 8.52 26.05
N HIS A 617 12.68 8.83 24.75
CA HIS A 617 13.30 7.98 23.73
C HIS A 617 14.77 7.65 24.07
N GLU A 618 15.57 8.64 24.45
CA GLU A 618 16.99 8.43 24.79
C GLU A 618 17.21 7.55 26.03
N ARG A 619 16.25 7.53 26.97
CA ARG A 619 16.35 6.74 28.21
C ARG A 619 15.85 5.31 28.01
N THR A 620 14.80 5.12 27.24
CA THR A 620 14.22 3.80 26.92
C THR A 620 13.83 3.72 25.45
N PRO A 621 14.81 3.48 24.55
CA PRO A 621 14.54 3.31 23.13
C PRO A 621 13.60 2.13 22.91
N LEU A 622 12.59 2.32 22.05
CA LEU A 622 11.63 1.27 21.70
C LEU A 622 12.31 0.03 21.10
N SER A 623 13.25 0.25 20.18
CA SER A 623 14.00 -0.81 19.51
C SER A 623 14.69 -1.73 20.50
N ASP A 624 15.38 -1.16 21.49
CA ASP A 624 16.11 -1.95 22.48
C ASP A 624 15.14 -2.82 23.28
N VAL A 625 14.03 -2.25 23.75
CA VAL A 625 13.07 -3.01 24.57
C VAL A 625 12.41 -4.13 23.79
N VAL A 626 11.98 -3.88 22.55
CA VAL A 626 11.29 -4.88 21.74
C VAL A 626 12.27 -5.95 21.24
N LEU A 627 13.46 -5.58 20.78
CA LEU A 627 14.46 -6.54 20.30
C LEU A 627 15.08 -7.35 21.46
N ASP A 628 15.25 -6.76 22.65
CA ASP A 628 15.62 -7.49 23.88
C ASP A 628 14.54 -8.56 24.18
N MET A 629 13.26 -8.18 24.14
CA MET A 629 12.13 -9.07 24.38
C MET A 629 12.06 -10.23 23.35
N VAL A 630 12.34 -9.93 22.08
CA VAL A 630 12.44 -10.92 21.00
C VAL A 630 13.55 -11.94 21.28
N CYS A 631 14.75 -11.47 21.65
CA CYS A 631 15.90 -12.35 21.91
C CYS A 631 15.67 -13.24 23.13
N GLU A 632 15.04 -12.69 24.18
CA GLU A 632 14.80 -13.35 25.46
C GLU A 632 13.67 -14.39 25.39
N HIS A 633 12.57 -14.09 24.70
CA HIS A 633 11.36 -14.91 24.81
C HIS A 633 11.03 -15.74 23.57
N PHE A 634 11.46 -15.34 22.38
CA PHE A 634 11.19 -16.14 21.18
C PHE A 634 12.23 -17.23 20.98
N PRO A 635 11.79 -18.44 20.58
CA PRO A 635 12.69 -19.56 20.36
C PRO A 635 13.54 -19.34 19.10
N ASN A 636 14.73 -19.93 19.11
CA ASN A 636 15.52 -20.11 17.90
C ASN A 636 14.95 -21.28 17.06
N PRO A 637 15.36 -21.42 15.78
CA PRO A 637 14.93 -22.53 14.93
C PRO A 637 15.15 -23.93 15.52
N ILE A 638 16.25 -24.16 16.26
CA ILE A 638 16.57 -25.46 16.88
C ILE A 638 15.55 -25.84 17.95
N ASP A 639 15.10 -24.85 18.75
CA ASP A 639 14.12 -25.07 19.80
C ASP A 639 12.67 -25.08 19.27
N ALA A 640 12.42 -24.38 18.15
CA ALA A 640 11.09 -24.24 17.56
C ALA A 640 10.72 -25.40 16.62
N GLN A 641 11.60 -25.78 15.68
CA GLN A 641 11.29 -26.76 14.62
C GLN A 641 10.83 -28.13 15.15
N PRO A 642 11.38 -28.69 16.24
CA PRO A 642 10.87 -29.93 16.84
C PRO A 642 9.38 -29.91 17.19
N ARG A 643 8.86 -28.75 17.60
CA ARG A 643 7.44 -28.56 17.93
C ARG A 643 6.61 -28.15 16.71
N ARG A 644 7.19 -27.37 15.80
CA ARG A 644 6.49 -26.83 14.63
C ARG A 644 6.26 -27.87 13.53
N ILE A 645 7.27 -28.67 13.19
CA ILE A 645 7.19 -29.63 12.07
C ILE A 645 6.00 -30.60 12.19
N PRO A 646 5.71 -31.21 13.36
CA PRO A 646 4.54 -32.09 13.50
C PRO A 646 3.19 -31.41 13.27
N ARG A 647 3.10 -30.08 13.41
CA ARG A 647 1.88 -29.29 13.21
C ARG A 647 1.78 -28.74 11.79
N THR A 648 2.90 -28.30 11.23
CA THR A 648 2.95 -27.60 9.93
C THR A 648 3.11 -28.55 8.75
N TRP A 649 3.63 -29.76 8.99
CA TRP A 649 3.93 -30.74 7.96
C TRP A 649 3.32 -32.10 8.25
N ARG A 650 2.47 -32.58 7.33
CA ARG A 650 1.70 -33.84 7.46
C ARG A 650 2.39 -35.06 6.84
N GLY A 651 3.69 -34.96 6.55
CA GLY A 651 4.46 -36.09 6.06
C GLY A 651 4.72 -37.15 7.14
N ASP A 652 5.38 -38.25 6.74
CA ASP A 652 5.74 -39.31 7.68
C ASP A 652 6.68 -38.78 8.78
N SER A 653 6.13 -38.66 9.99
CA SER A 653 6.82 -38.13 11.18
C SER A 653 8.00 -39.00 11.65
N GLU A 654 8.11 -40.24 11.18
CA GLU A 654 9.24 -41.15 11.44
C GLU A 654 10.28 -41.17 10.30
N SER A 655 10.08 -40.38 9.24
CA SER A 655 11.03 -40.32 8.11
C SER A 655 12.35 -39.62 8.47
N ASP A 656 13.43 -39.99 7.77
CA ASP A 656 14.73 -39.35 7.91
C ASP A 656 14.63 -37.83 7.65
N LEU A 657 13.82 -37.42 6.66
CA LEU A 657 13.55 -36.02 6.32
C LEU A 657 12.85 -35.25 7.45
N ALA A 658 11.93 -35.90 8.17
CA ALA A 658 11.26 -35.30 9.32
C ALA A 658 12.29 -34.97 10.42
N GLU A 659 13.23 -35.87 10.67
CA GLU A 659 14.27 -35.69 11.67
C GLU A 659 15.29 -34.63 11.24
N GLU A 660 15.70 -34.62 9.97
CA GLU A 660 16.58 -33.57 9.40
C GLU A 660 15.96 -32.17 9.58
N MET A 661 14.66 -32.02 9.29
CA MET A 661 13.93 -30.78 9.55
C MET A 661 13.83 -30.46 11.05
N ARG A 662 13.57 -31.43 11.93
CA ARG A 662 13.50 -31.14 13.38
C ARG A 662 14.85 -30.69 13.95
N LEU A 663 15.95 -31.21 13.42
CA LEU A 663 17.30 -30.91 13.87
C LEU A 663 17.92 -29.67 13.22
N VAL A 664 17.24 -29.05 12.25
CA VAL A 664 17.77 -27.92 11.46
C VAL A 664 19.09 -28.31 10.79
N ASP A 665 19.11 -29.51 10.18
CA ASP A 665 20.35 -30.08 9.62
C ASP A 665 20.76 -29.37 8.32
N GLU A 666 21.87 -28.63 8.34
CA GLU A 666 22.43 -27.93 7.19
C GLU A 666 22.99 -28.88 6.11
N ASP A 667 23.40 -30.10 6.50
CA ASP A 667 23.94 -31.14 5.63
C ASP A 667 22.85 -32.09 5.08
N GLY A 668 21.61 -31.92 5.54
CA GLY A 668 20.45 -32.73 5.16
C GLY A 668 19.92 -32.46 3.74
N GLU A 669 18.82 -33.12 3.38
CA GLU A 669 18.12 -32.83 2.14
C GLU A 669 17.46 -31.44 2.21
N VAL A 670 17.50 -30.70 1.09
CA VAL A 670 16.96 -29.34 1.03
C VAL A 670 15.45 -29.40 1.15
N VAL A 671 14.92 -28.65 2.11
CA VAL A 671 13.48 -28.39 2.27
C VAL A 671 13.28 -26.89 2.45
N PHE A 672 12.69 -26.26 1.44
CA PHE A 672 12.42 -24.83 1.38
C PHE A 672 10.92 -24.60 1.16
N MET A 673 10.28 -23.89 2.08
CA MET A 673 8.87 -23.51 1.97
C MET A 673 8.78 -22.07 1.46
N VAL A 674 8.18 -21.88 0.28
CA VAL A 674 7.95 -20.56 -0.30
C VAL A 674 6.78 -19.89 0.42
N THR A 675 6.99 -18.70 0.95
CA THR A 675 5.95 -17.91 1.64
C THR A 675 5.47 -16.72 0.83
N ASP A 676 6.31 -16.19 -0.05
CA ASP A 676 6.00 -15.02 -0.86
C ASP A 676 6.64 -15.17 -2.25
N ILE A 677 5.99 -14.60 -3.26
CA ILE A 677 6.54 -14.44 -4.60
C ILE A 677 6.37 -12.99 -5.01
N SER A 678 7.48 -12.38 -5.37
CA SER A 678 7.53 -11.00 -5.84
C SER A 678 8.34 -10.88 -7.13
N MET A 679 8.06 -9.83 -7.90
CA MET A 679 8.79 -9.52 -9.13
C MET A 679 9.75 -8.35 -8.94
N ASP A 680 11.04 -8.62 -9.06
CA ASP A 680 12.05 -7.58 -9.09
C ASP A 680 12.33 -7.11 -10.54
N PRO A 681 12.38 -5.80 -10.82
CA PRO A 681 12.62 -5.27 -12.17
C PRO A 681 13.94 -5.71 -12.83
N HIS A 682 14.95 -6.11 -12.04
CA HIS A 682 16.28 -6.49 -12.51
C HIS A 682 16.53 -8.00 -12.45
N ALA A 683 16.10 -8.65 -11.38
CA ALA A 683 16.32 -10.07 -11.10
C ALA A 683 15.18 -10.97 -11.62
N GLY A 684 14.02 -10.39 -11.94
CA GLY A 684 12.81 -11.13 -12.30
C GLY A 684 12.15 -11.73 -11.07
N GLU A 685 11.57 -12.91 -11.23
CA GLU A 685 10.81 -13.59 -10.18
C GLU A 685 11.70 -14.02 -9.00
N ILE A 686 11.30 -13.59 -7.80
CA ILE A 686 11.93 -13.90 -6.52
C ILE A 686 10.92 -14.71 -5.70
N ALA A 687 11.31 -15.91 -5.31
CA ALA A 687 10.60 -16.69 -4.31
C ALA A 687 11.26 -16.47 -2.95
N THR A 688 10.51 -15.98 -1.98
CA THR A 688 10.94 -15.79 -0.61
C THR A 688 10.34 -16.89 0.26
N GLY A 689 11.09 -17.39 1.23
CA GLY A 689 10.61 -18.50 2.05
C GLY A 689 11.56 -18.90 3.16
N ARG A 690 11.19 -19.96 3.88
CA ARG A 690 11.99 -20.54 4.98
C ARG A 690 12.69 -21.82 4.56
N VAL A 691 13.98 -21.94 4.91
CA VAL A 691 14.75 -23.18 4.78
C VAL A 691 14.59 -23.98 6.07
N PHE A 692 13.91 -25.13 6.02
CA PHE A 692 13.73 -26.01 7.18
C PHE A 692 14.86 -27.04 7.34
N SER A 693 15.44 -27.48 6.23
CA SER A 693 16.53 -28.46 6.17
C SER A 693 17.41 -28.23 4.95
N GLY A 694 18.67 -28.65 5.02
CA GLY A 694 19.69 -28.54 3.98
C GLY A 694 20.20 -27.12 3.75
N THR A 695 20.98 -26.96 2.69
CA THR A 695 21.59 -25.68 2.30
C THR A 695 21.25 -25.33 0.85
N LEU A 696 20.69 -24.13 0.64
CA LEU A 696 20.38 -23.60 -0.69
C LEU A 696 21.64 -23.02 -1.33
N GLU A 697 21.99 -23.51 -2.52
CA GLU A 697 23.15 -23.05 -3.28
C GLU A 697 22.80 -22.72 -4.74
N LYS A 698 23.57 -21.79 -5.30
CA LYS A 698 23.46 -21.41 -6.71
C LYS A 698 23.68 -22.60 -7.65
N GLY A 699 22.69 -22.85 -8.50
CA GLY A 699 22.76 -23.84 -9.57
C GLY A 699 22.24 -25.23 -9.21
N GLN A 700 21.76 -25.44 -7.98
CA GLN A 700 21.07 -26.66 -7.55
C GLN A 700 19.77 -26.89 -8.34
N GLU A 701 19.40 -28.16 -8.48
CA GLU A 701 18.15 -28.59 -9.14
C GLU A 701 17.18 -29.20 -8.12
N LEU A 702 16.09 -28.48 -7.85
CA LEU A 702 15.10 -28.80 -6.81
C LEU A 702 13.74 -29.10 -7.44
N TYR A 703 12.98 -30.00 -6.83
CA TYR A 703 11.58 -30.24 -7.12
C TYR A 703 10.73 -29.10 -6.57
N VAL A 704 9.61 -28.81 -7.24
CA VAL A 704 8.57 -27.90 -6.76
C VAL A 704 7.28 -28.71 -6.65
N SER A 705 6.64 -28.66 -5.50
CA SER A 705 5.38 -29.38 -5.24
C SER A 705 4.31 -29.04 -6.29
N GLY A 706 3.55 -30.05 -6.73
CA GLY A 706 2.49 -29.86 -7.73
C GLY A 706 2.97 -29.71 -9.18
N THR A 707 4.28 -29.67 -9.44
CA THR A 707 4.81 -29.54 -10.81
C THR A 707 5.66 -30.73 -11.26
N ALA A 708 5.51 -31.11 -12.53
CA ALA A 708 6.30 -32.16 -13.15
C ALA A 708 7.69 -31.65 -13.56
N GLY A 709 8.71 -31.88 -12.72
CA GLY A 709 10.11 -31.66 -13.07
C GLY A 709 10.94 -31.02 -11.97
N LYS A 710 12.17 -30.62 -12.32
CA LYS A 710 13.08 -29.89 -11.44
C LYS A 710 13.31 -28.47 -11.96
N ASN A 711 13.34 -27.53 -11.04
CA ASN A 711 13.69 -26.13 -11.26
C ASN A 711 15.16 -25.92 -10.88
N ARG A 712 15.83 -24.97 -11.53
CA ARG A 712 17.24 -24.70 -11.29
C ARG A 712 17.44 -23.32 -10.70
N LEU A 713 18.01 -23.28 -9.50
CA LEU A 713 18.34 -22.06 -8.77
C LEU A 713 19.38 -21.22 -9.55
N GLN A 714 19.10 -19.92 -9.70
CA GLN A 714 19.96 -18.96 -10.39
C GLN A 714 20.76 -18.09 -9.43
N SER A 715 20.16 -17.69 -8.31
CA SER A 715 20.80 -16.98 -7.21
C SER A 715 20.09 -17.29 -5.90
N VAL A 716 20.81 -17.17 -4.80
CA VAL A 716 20.30 -17.26 -3.44
C VAL A 716 20.71 -15.98 -2.69
N GLY A 717 19.91 -15.56 -1.73
CA GLY A 717 20.09 -14.28 -1.05
C GLY A 717 19.37 -14.25 0.29
N ILE A 718 19.73 -13.26 1.08
CA ILE A 718 19.05 -12.91 2.34
C ILE A 718 18.54 -11.47 2.24
N PHE A 719 17.53 -11.15 3.05
CA PHE A 719 17.09 -9.76 3.21
C PHE A 719 18.03 -9.01 4.17
N MET A 720 18.22 -7.73 3.92
CA MET A 720 19.05 -6.83 4.71
C MET A 720 18.35 -5.49 4.79
N GLY A 721 17.62 -5.25 5.88
CA GLY A 721 16.59 -4.22 5.85
C GLY A 721 15.54 -4.60 4.80
N GLY A 722 15.09 -3.66 3.98
CA GLY A 722 14.20 -3.95 2.84
C GLY A 722 14.91 -4.34 1.54
N GLU A 723 16.24 -4.49 1.51
CA GLU A 723 16.98 -4.81 0.29
C GLU A 723 17.52 -6.24 0.30
N ARG A 724 17.51 -6.91 -0.87
CA ARG A 724 18.07 -8.26 -1.02
C ARG A 724 19.58 -8.21 -1.31
N GLU A 725 20.36 -8.96 -0.56
CA GLU A 725 21.78 -9.19 -0.83
C GLU A 725 22.00 -10.62 -1.33
N GLU A 726 22.67 -10.78 -2.49
CA GLU A 726 23.03 -12.10 -3.04
C GLU A 726 24.19 -12.71 -2.23
N VAL A 727 24.03 -13.95 -1.77
CA VAL A 727 25.04 -14.72 -1.04
C VAL A 727 25.36 -16.01 -1.79
N ASP A 728 26.42 -16.72 -1.39
CA ASP A 728 26.84 -17.95 -2.06
C ASP A 728 25.93 -19.14 -1.68
N GLU A 729 25.54 -19.22 -0.40
CA GLU A 729 24.71 -20.28 0.17
C GLU A 729 23.86 -19.76 1.34
N VAL A 730 22.72 -20.40 1.60
CA VAL A 730 21.84 -20.09 2.75
C VAL A 730 21.46 -21.41 3.44
N PRO A 731 21.90 -21.64 4.70
CA PRO A 731 21.64 -22.88 5.43
C PRO A 731 20.27 -22.90 6.12
N ALA A 732 19.87 -24.07 6.62
CA ALA A 732 18.64 -24.30 7.36
C ALA A 732 18.46 -23.36 8.57
N GLY A 733 17.21 -23.02 8.87
CA GLY A 733 16.82 -22.10 9.94
C GLY A 733 16.65 -20.64 9.49
N ASN A 734 17.07 -20.30 8.27
CA ASN A 734 17.01 -18.93 7.74
C ASN A 734 15.80 -18.69 6.83
N ILE A 735 15.44 -17.41 6.68
CA ILE A 735 14.59 -16.92 5.59
C ILE A 735 15.47 -16.57 4.40
N ALA A 736 15.16 -17.11 3.23
CA ALA A 736 15.94 -16.98 2.01
C ALA A 736 15.11 -16.39 0.87
N ALA A 737 15.76 -15.62 0.01
CA ALA A 737 15.23 -15.12 -1.25
C ALA A 737 15.97 -15.79 -2.41
N VAL A 738 15.23 -16.50 -3.27
CA VAL A 738 15.82 -17.28 -4.37
C VAL A 738 15.22 -16.93 -5.72
N THR A 739 16.04 -17.06 -6.77
CA THR A 739 15.59 -16.87 -8.16
C THR A 739 15.76 -18.14 -8.98
N GLY A 740 14.95 -18.29 -10.02
CA GLY A 740 15.01 -19.43 -10.94
C GLY A 740 13.99 -20.55 -10.68
N LEU A 741 13.13 -20.40 -9.66
CA LEU A 741 12.02 -21.29 -9.36
C LEU A 741 10.74 -20.89 -10.11
N LYS A 742 10.74 -21.06 -11.43
CA LYS A 742 9.65 -20.59 -12.30
C LYS A 742 8.30 -21.23 -12.03
N ASP A 743 8.32 -22.45 -11.51
CA ASP A 743 7.11 -23.22 -11.25
C ASP A 743 6.60 -23.04 -9.81
N ALA A 744 7.33 -22.31 -8.96
CA ALA A 744 6.92 -22.08 -7.57
C ALA A 744 5.78 -21.06 -7.53
N ILE A 745 4.80 -21.30 -6.67
CA ILE A 745 3.76 -20.36 -6.24
C ILE A 745 3.89 -20.09 -4.72
N ALA A 746 3.32 -19.01 -4.19
CA ALA A 746 3.30 -18.81 -2.74
C ALA A 746 2.64 -20.02 -2.04
N GLY A 747 3.26 -20.53 -0.97
CA GLY A 747 2.88 -21.78 -0.31
C GLY A 747 3.51 -23.05 -0.90
N SER A 748 4.28 -22.97 -1.99
CA SER A 748 4.93 -24.16 -2.57
C SER A 748 6.01 -24.74 -1.67
N THR A 749 6.14 -26.06 -1.69
CA THR A 749 7.28 -26.77 -1.12
C THR A 749 8.32 -27.05 -2.19
N VAL A 750 9.56 -26.69 -1.92
CA VAL A 750 10.70 -26.85 -2.83
C VAL A 750 11.72 -27.75 -2.14
N SER A 751 12.11 -28.83 -2.80
CA SER A 751 12.90 -29.88 -2.14
C SER A 751 13.90 -30.58 -3.05
N SER A 752 14.98 -31.11 -2.50
CA SER A 752 15.97 -31.89 -3.27
C SER A 752 15.46 -33.27 -3.67
N VAL A 753 14.56 -33.82 -2.85
CA VAL A 753 13.86 -35.11 -3.03
C VAL A 753 12.36 -34.89 -3.19
N GLU A 754 11.68 -35.80 -3.88
CA GLU A 754 10.22 -35.80 -3.96
C GLU A 754 9.64 -36.16 -2.57
N MET A 755 8.85 -35.26 -2.00
CA MET A 755 8.32 -35.36 -0.63
C MET A 755 6.85 -34.96 -0.58
N THR A 756 6.15 -35.37 0.49
CA THR A 756 4.86 -34.78 0.83
C THR A 756 5.07 -33.28 1.04
N PRO A 757 4.35 -32.40 0.33
CA PRO A 757 4.51 -30.97 0.51
C PRO A 757 4.01 -30.53 1.90
N PHE A 758 4.48 -29.38 2.39
CA PHE A 758 3.69 -28.60 3.35
C PHE A 758 2.34 -28.32 2.70
N GLU A 759 1.26 -28.36 3.47
CA GLU A 759 -0.08 -28.13 2.90
C GLU A 759 -0.09 -26.86 2.05
N SER A 760 -0.78 -26.93 0.91
CA SER A 760 -1.22 -25.71 0.24
C SER A 760 -1.85 -24.83 1.31
N VAL A 761 -1.49 -23.56 1.33
CA VAL A 761 -2.03 -22.62 2.30
C VAL A 761 -3.48 -22.37 1.88
N GLU A 762 -4.35 -23.33 2.21
CA GLU A 762 -5.79 -23.17 2.09
C GLU A 762 -6.19 -22.17 3.16
N HIS A 763 -6.50 -20.96 2.71
CA HIS A 763 -6.99 -19.93 3.61
C HIS A 763 -8.32 -20.39 4.18
N ILE A 764 -8.51 -20.13 5.47
CA ILE A 764 -9.78 -20.39 6.18
C ILE A 764 -10.95 -19.70 5.44
N SER A 765 -10.66 -18.64 4.67
CA SER A 765 -11.62 -17.86 3.89
C SER A 765 -11.47 -18.11 2.38
N GLU A 766 -12.46 -18.80 1.81
CA GLU A 766 -12.67 -18.91 0.36
C GLU A 766 -12.97 -17.52 -0.27
N PRO A 767 -12.66 -17.29 -1.56
CA PRO A 767 -13.02 -16.04 -2.23
C PRO A 767 -14.54 -15.90 -2.36
N VAL A 768 -15.10 -14.80 -1.85
CA VAL A 768 -16.55 -14.55 -1.78
C VAL A 768 -17.04 -13.49 -2.76
N ILE A 769 -16.15 -12.66 -3.31
CA ILE A 769 -16.48 -11.63 -4.31
C ILE A 769 -15.72 -11.91 -5.60
N THR A 770 -16.38 -11.72 -6.73
CA THR A 770 -15.84 -11.84 -8.08
C THR A 770 -16.11 -10.58 -8.88
N LYS A 771 -15.14 -10.10 -9.65
CA LYS A 771 -15.29 -8.93 -10.52
C LYS A 771 -14.82 -9.28 -11.93
N SER A 772 -15.55 -8.85 -12.95
CA SER A 772 -15.04 -8.94 -14.32
C SER A 772 -14.04 -7.83 -14.58
N VAL A 773 -12.95 -8.16 -15.26
CA VAL A 773 -11.87 -7.25 -15.65
C VAL A 773 -11.61 -7.42 -17.14
N GLU A 774 -11.74 -6.33 -17.88
CA GLU A 774 -11.54 -6.28 -19.33
C GLU A 774 -10.50 -5.22 -19.68
N ALA A 775 -9.60 -5.53 -20.63
CA ALA A 775 -8.69 -4.52 -21.15
C ALA A 775 -9.46 -3.44 -21.94
N GLN A 776 -9.21 -2.15 -21.68
CA GLN A 776 -9.82 -1.08 -22.46
C GLN A 776 -9.41 -1.15 -23.95
N ASN A 777 -8.19 -1.61 -24.22
CA ASN A 777 -7.69 -1.84 -25.58
C ASN A 777 -7.42 -3.33 -25.82
N MET A 778 -7.88 -3.81 -26.97
CA MET A 778 -7.62 -5.19 -27.42
C MET A 778 -6.13 -5.53 -27.61
N ASP A 779 -5.29 -4.51 -27.85
CA ASP A 779 -3.84 -4.70 -28.00
C ASP A 779 -3.15 -5.06 -26.67
N ASP A 780 -3.76 -4.69 -25.54
CA ASP A 780 -3.24 -4.94 -24.20
C ASP A 780 -3.70 -6.30 -23.62
N LEU A 781 -4.64 -6.99 -24.28
CA LEU A 781 -5.23 -8.25 -23.82
C LEU A 781 -4.18 -9.35 -23.50
N PRO A 782 -3.16 -9.61 -24.35
CA PRO A 782 -2.15 -10.62 -24.02
C PRO A 782 -1.34 -10.25 -22.77
N LYS A 783 -1.08 -8.95 -22.58
CA LYS A 783 -0.35 -8.44 -21.42
C LYS A 783 -1.21 -8.55 -20.16
N LEU A 784 -2.51 -8.24 -20.25
CA LEU A 784 -3.46 -8.40 -19.16
C LEU A 784 -3.53 -9.87 -18.71
N ILE A 785 -3.63 -10.82 -19.64
CA ILE A 785 -3.64 -12.26 -19.29
C ILE A 785 -2.36 -12.68 -18.56
N GLU A 786 -1.20 -12.19 -19.00
CA GLU A 786 0.08 -12.45 -18.33
C GLU A 786 0.11 -11.85 -16.93
N THR A 787 -0.35 -10.59 -16.78
CA THR A 787 -0.46 -9.92 -15.49
C THR A 787 -1.43 -10.61 -14.55
N LEU A 788 -2.62 -11.02 -15.01
CA LEU A 788 -3.61 -11.71 -14.17
C LEU A 788 -3.09 -13.07 -13.67
N ARG A 789 -2.38 -13.81 -14.53
CA ARG A 789 -1.69 -15.04 -14.10
C ARG A 789 -0.59 -14.77 -13.09
N GLN A 790 0.11 -13.65 -13.24
CA GLN A 790 1.13 -13.22 -12.28
C GLN A 790 0.49 -12.86 -10.93
N VAL A 791 -0.59 -12.09 -10.92
CA VAL A 791 -1.33 -11.74 -9.70
C VAL A 791 -1.79 -12.98 -8.93
N SER A 792 -2.40 -13.96 -9.62
CA SER A 792 -2.84 -15.21 -8.99
C SER A 792 -1.67 -16.07 -8.46
N LYS A 793 -0.46 -15.85 -9.00
CA LYS A 793 0.75 -16.54 -8.58
C LYS A 793 1.39 -15.88 -7.34
N GLU A 794 1.35 -14.55 -7.28
CA GLU A 794 1.79 -13.74 -6.14
C GLU A 794 0.83 -13.95 -4.96
N ASP A 795 -0.48 -13.86 -5.19
CA ASP A 795 -1.50 -14.18 -4.18
C ASP A 795 -2.44 -15.34 -4.60
N PRO A 796 -2.24 -16.54 -4.04
CA PRO A 796 -3.12 -17.70 -4.24
C PRO A 796 -4.56 -17.51 -3.74
N THR A 797 -4.87 -16.49 -2.93
CA THR A 797 -6.27 -16.22 -2.54
C THR A 797 -7.08 -15.66 -3.71
N ILE A 798 -6.39 -15.11 -4.72
CA ILE A 798 -7.00 -14.60 -5.94
C ILE A 798 -7.12 -15.72 -6.97
N GLN A 799 -8.37 -16.05 -7.30
CA GLN A 799 -8.68 -16.97 -8.38
C GLN A 799 -8.99 -16.18 -9.66
N VAL A 800 -8.34 -16.56 -10.75
CA VAL A 800 -8.54 -15.91 -12.05
C VAL A 800 -9.10 -16.92 -13.04
N GLU A 801 -10.30 -16.64 -13.55
CA GLU A 801 -10.90 -17.37 -14.66
C GLU A 801 -10.71 -16.58 -15.96
N ILE A 802 -10.00 -17.17 -16.92
CA ILE A 802 -9.69 -16.53 -18.20
C ILE A 802 -10.59 -17.12 -19.27
N ASN A 803 -11.62 -16.37 -19.69
CA ASN A 803 -12.43 -16.74 -20.84
C ASN A 803 -11.81 -16.20 -22.15
N GLU A 804 -11.06 -17.05 -22.84
CA GLU A 804 -10.41 -16.70 -24.11
C GLU A 804 -11.40 -16.42 -25.26
N ASP A 805 -12.65 -16.90 -25.15
CA ASP A 805 -13.67 -16.76 -26.19
C ASP A 805 -14.44 -15.43 -26.09
N THR A 806 -14.69 -14.93 -24.88
CA THR A 806 -15.41 -13.68 -24.63
C THR A 806 -14.49 -12.48 -24.44
N GLY A 807 -13.24 -12.69 -24.01
CA GLY A 807 -12.32 -11.61 -23.61
C GLY A 807 -12.66 -11.00 -22.24
N GLU A 808 -13.63 -11.59 -21.55
CA GLU A 808 -13.99 -11.27 -20.17
C GLU A 808 -13.15 -12.14 -19.23
N HIS A 809 -12.50 -11.53 -18.25
CA HIS A 809 -11.72 -12.26 -17.24
C HIS A 809 -12.37 -12.03 -15.88
N LEU A 810 -12.60 -13.10 -15.14
CA LEU A 810 -13.18 -13.01 -13.79
C LEU A 810 -12.05 -13.12 -12.78
N ILE A 811 -12.01 -12.18 -11.84
CA ILE A 811 -11.09 -12.19 -10.71
C ILE A 811 -11.93 -12.34 -9.44
N SER A 812 -11.69 -13.41 -8.68
CA SER A 812 -12.35 -13.69 -7.42
C SER A 812 -11.36 -13.50 -6.27
N GLY A 813 -11.81 -12.86 -5.18
CA GLY A 813 -11.00 -12.54 -4.01
C GLY A 813 -11.81 -12.49 -2.72
N GLN A 814 -11.14 -12.17 -1.62
CA GLN A 814 -11.74 -12.23 -0.27
C GLN A 814 -12.70 -11.08 0.06
N GLY A 815 -12.60 -9.95 -0.65
CA GLY A 815 -13.42 -8.77 -0.39
C GLY A 815 -13.34 -7.70 -1.49
N GLU A 816 -14.13 -6.63 -1.34
CA GLU A 816 -14.20 -5.55 -2.32
C GLU A 816 -12.88 -4.75 -2.35
N LEU A 817 -12.29 -4.52 -1.18
CA LEU A 817 -11.00 -3.83 -1.04
C LEU A 817 -9.89 -4.64 -1.72
N HIS A 818 -9.88 -5.95 -1.51
CA HIS A 818 -8.93 -6.85 -2.15
C HIS A 818 -8.92 -6.68 -3.68
N LEU A 819 -10.09 -6.81 -4.32
CA LEU A 819 -10.19 -6.72 -5.77
C LEU A 819 -9.90 -5.31 -6.30
N GLU A 820 -10.22 -4.27 -5.52
CA GLU A 820 -9.90 -2.89 -5.87
C GLU A 820 -8.39 -2.65 -5.91
N VAL A 821 -7.65 -3.11 -4.90
CA VAL A 821 -6.18 -3.02 -4.83
C VAL A 821 -5.54 -3.71 -6.03
N ILE A 822 -5.93 -4.95 -6.32
CA ILE A 822 -5.43 -5.69 -7.48
C ILE A 822 -5.70 -4.94 -8.79
N THR A 823 -6.91 -4.43 -8.96
CA THR A 823 -7.28 -3.66 -10.15
C THR A 823 -6.40 -2.41 -10.29
N GLN A 824 -6.20 -1.66 -9.21
CA GLN A 824 -5.37 -0.46 -9.22
C GLN A 824 -3.91 -0.77 -9.53
N ARG A 825 -3.35 -1.87 -9.00
CA ARG A 825 -1.99 -2.33 -9.30
C ARG A 825 -1.82 -2.70 -10.77
N ILE A 826 -2.83 -3.33 -11.39
CA ILE A 826 -2.81 -3.62 -12.84
C ILE A 826 -2.75 -2.31 -13.64
N GLU A 827 -3.52 -1.29 -13.26
CA GLU A 827 -3.53 -0.01 -13.95
C GLU A 827 -2.25 0.80 -13.73
N ARG A 828 -1.79 0.92 -12.49
CA ARG A 828 -0.63 1.74 -12.09
C ARG A 828 0.70 1.07 -12.42
N ASN A 829 0.94 -0.14 -11.92
CA ASN A 829 2.25 -0.79 -12.00
C ASN A 829 2.50 -1.34 -13.40
N GLN A 830 1.47 -1.90 -14.06
CA GLN A 830 1.59 -2.47 -15.39
C GLN A 830 1.18 -1.51 -16.51
N GLY A 831 0.55 -0.38 -16.19
CA GLY A 831 0.11 0.61 -17.18
C GLY A 831 -0.98 0.07 -18.11
N ILE A 832 -1.77 -0.91 -17.65
CA ILE A 832 -2.83 -1.55 -18.45
C ILE A 832 -4.17 -0.94 -18.01
N PRO A 833 -4.77 -0.05 -18.82
CA PRO A 833 -6.07 0.51 -18.47
C PRO A 833 -7.15 -0.58 -18.58
N VAL A 834 -7.88 -0.82 -17.49
CA VAL A 834 -8.91 -1.85 -17.43
C VAL A 834 -10.30 -1.23 -17.22
N ASN A 835 -11.33 -1.94 -17.64
CA ASN A 835 -12.70 -1.70 -17.21
C ASN A 835 -13.07 -2.82 -16.26
N THR A 836 -13.70 -2.48 -15.15
CA THR A 836 -14.19 -3.47 -14.20
C THR A 836 -15.70 -3.48 -14.13
N GLY A 837 -16.31 -4.67 -14.15
CA GLY A 837 -17.73 -4.86 -13.87
C GLY A 837 -18.07 -4.62 -12.40
N GLU A 838 -19.36 -4.67 -12.08
CA GLU A 838 -19.81 -4.64 -10.68
C GLU A 838 -19.36 -5.90 -9.94
N PRO A 839 -18.99 -5.81 -8.64
CA PRO A 839 -18.66 -6.98 -7.84
C PRO A 839 -19.87 -7.92 -7.73
N ILE A 840 -19.61 -9.20 -7.85
CA ILE A 840 -20.58 -10.29 -7.85
C ILE A 840 -20.25 -11.21 -6.67
N VAL A 841 -21.27 -11.56 -5.90
CA VAL A 841 -21.10 -12.53 -4.81
C VAL A 841 -21.09 -13.96 -5.35
N VAL A 842 -20.18 -14.77 -4.81
CA VAL A 842 -20.11 -16.22 -5.09
C VAL A 842 -21.05 -16.93 -4.13
N TYR A 843 -21.98 -17.71 -4.67
CA TYR A 843 -22.96 -18.45 -3.87
C TYR A 843 -22.51 -19.92 -3.73
N ARG A 844 -23.22 -20.68 -2.89
CA ARG A 844 -23.06 -22.13 -2.81
C ARG A 844 -24.40 -22.81 -2.96
N GLU A 845 -24.42 -24.09 -3.28
CA GLU A 845 -25.63 -24.91 -3.25
C GLU A 845 -25.50 -25.99 -2.17
N ALA A 846 -26.48 -26.14 -1.29
CA ALA A 846 -26.44 -27.16 -0.24
C ALA A 846 -27.73 -27.96 -0.18
N ILE A 847 -27.58 -29.27 0.00
CA ILE A 847 -28.67 -30.19 0.24
C ILE A 847 -29.20 -30.03 1.66
N THR A 848 -30.51 -30.06 1.87
CA THR A 848 -31.11 -29.92 3.21
C THR A 848 -31.78 -31.18 3.73
N GLU A 849 -32.14 -32.12 2.84
CA GLU A 849 -32.80 -33.37 3.20
C GLU A 849 -32.10 -34.58 2.57
N GLU A 850 -32.33 -35.76 3.16
CA GLU A 850 -31.89 -37.03 2.55
C GLU A 850 -32.71 -37.32 1.29
N SER A 851 -32.03 -37.53 0.18
CA SER A 851 -32.64 -37.91 -1.08
C SER A 851 -32.98 -39.40 -1.16
N ARG A 852 -33.92 -39.75 -2.03
CA ARG A 852 -34.17 -41.14 -2.40
C ARG A 852 -33.04 -41.67 -3.27
N GLU A 853 -32.94 -42.99 -3.37
CA GLU A 853 -32.01 -43.61 -4.31
C GLU A 853 -32.37 -43.22 -5.75
N VAL A 854 -31.43 -42.57 -6.41
CA VAL A 854 -31.53 -42.11 -7.80
C VAL A 854 -30.67 -42.96 -8.71
N GLU A 855 -31.20 -43.28 -9.89
CA GLU A 855 -30.49 -44.04 -10.92
C GLU A 855 -29.86 -43.11 -11.99
N GLY A 856 -28.53 -43.11 -12.08
CA GLY A 856 -27.76 -42.59 -13.20
C GLY A 856 -27.68 -43.59 -14.33
N ILE A 857 -27.90 -43.16 -15.57
CA ILE A 857 -27.81 -44.03 -16.75
C ILE A 857 -26.88 -43.38 -17.78
N SER A 858 -25.85 -44.13 -18.17
CA SER A 858 -24.94 -43.72 -19.25
C SER A 858 -25.66 -43.47 -20.59
N PRO A 859 -25.11 -42.62 -21.47
CA PRO A 859 -25.70 -42.34 -22.79
C PRO A 859 -25.99 -43.60 -23.63
N ASN A 860 -25.11 -44.60 -23.57
CA ASN A 860 -25.30 -45.88 -24.24
C ASN A 860 -26.24 -46.85 -23.49
N ARG A 861 -26.70 -46.49 -22.29
CA ARG A 861 -27.59 -47.24 -21.39
C ARG A 861 -27.05 -48.57 -20.86
N HIS A 862 -25.74 -48.80 -20.98
CA HIS A 862 -25.10 -50.03 -20.52
C HIS A 862 -24.64 -49.94 -19.07
N ASN A 863 -24.19 -48.75 -18.64
CA ASN A 863 -23.78 -48.51 -17.26
C ASN A 863 -24.86 -47.79 -16.48
N ARG A 864 -25.05 -48.20 -15.22
CA ARG A 864 -26.01 -47.63 -14.26
C ARG A 864 -25.34 -47.44 -12.90
N PHE A 865 -25.65 -46.35 -12.23
CA PHE A 865 -25.15 -46.02 -10.88
C PHE A 865 -26.35 -45.67 -10.00
N TYR A 866 -26.35 -46.14 -8.76
CA TYR A 866 -27.42 -45.92 -7.79
C TYR A 866 -26.87 -45.11 -6.63
N ILE A 867 -27.30 -43.86 -6.51
CA ILE A 867 -26.70 -42.88 -5.60
C ILE A 867 -27.79 -42.27 -4.70
N THR A 868 -27.45 -42.02 -3.44
CA THR A 868 -28.17 -41.10 -2.55
C THR A 868 -27.24 -39.96 -2.15
N ALA A 869 -27.83 -38.83 -1.82
CA ALA A 869 -27.19 -37.67 -1.19
C ALA A 869 -27.92 -37.32 0.11
N GLU A 870 -27.19 -36.94 1.14
CA GLU A 870 -27.67 -36.44 2.44
C GLU A 870 -26.80 -35.27 2.91
N PRO A 871 -27.31 -34.36 3.78
CA PRO A 871 -26.50 -33.28 4.34
C PRO A 871 -25.43 -33.80 5.29
N LEU A 872 -24.22 -33.24 5.20
CA LEU A 872 -23.14 -33.49 6.15
C LEU A 872 -23.40 -32.76 7.47
N PRO A 873 -23.00 -33.34 8.62
CA PRO A 873 -22.96 -32.60 9.88
C PRO A 873 -22.02 -31.39 9.77
N GLU A 874 -22.41 -30.27 10.40
CA GLU A 874 -21.67 -29.01 10.36
C GLU A 874 -20.24 -29.15 10.91
N GLU A 875 -20.05 -29.92 11.99
CA GLU A 875 -18.73 -30.24 12.57
C GLU A 875 -17.80 -30.93 11.56
N VAL A 876 -18.33 -31.74 10.64
CA VAL A 876 -17.55 -32.40 9.58
C VAL A 876 -17.19 -31.41 8.48
N VAL A 877 -18.13 -30.54 8.11
CA VAL A 877 -17.90 -29.49 7.11
C VAL A 877 -16.80 -28.54 7.59
N GLU A 878 -16.87 -28.10 8.85
CA GLU A 878 -15.84 -27.25 9.46
C GLU A 878 -14.51 -28.01 9.60
N GLY A 879 -14.52 -29.28 10.04
CA GLY A 879 -13.31 -30.09 10.12
C GLY A 879 -12.63 -30.28 8.75
N ILE A 880 -13.39 -30.41 7.67
CA ILE A 880 -12.83 -30.45 6.30
C ILE A 880 -12.29 -29.07 5.90
N ARG A 881 -13.05 -27.99 6.14
CA ARG A 881 -12.64 -26.62 5.78
C ARG A 881 -11.39 -26.16 6.53
N LEU A 882 -11.25 -26.53 7.80
CA LEU A 882 -10.07 -26.24 8.62
C LEU A 882 -8.88 -27.15 8.28
N GLY A 883 -9.09 -28.13 7.39
CA GLY A 883 -8.09 -29.12 7.01
C GLY A 883 -7.91 -30.25 8.02
N ASP A 884 -8.61 -30.25 9.16
CA ASP A 884 -8.53 -31.31 10.17
C ASP A 884 -8.98 -32.68 9.63
N ILE A 885 -9.74 -32.71 8.53
CA ILE A 885 -10.19 -33.91 7.83
C ILE A 885 -9.82 -33.79 6.34
N SER A 886 -8.83 -34.56 5.89
CA SER A 886 -8.38 -34.56 4.48
C SER A 886 -8.09 -35.96 3.95
N MET A 887 -8.17 -36.12 2.62
CA MET A 887 -7.77 -37.36 1.93
C MET A 887 -6.27 -37.65 2.01
N ASP A 888 -5.43 -36.64 2.31
CA ASP A 888 -3.98 -36.81 2.48
C ASP A 888 -3.61 -37.49 3.81
N MET A 889 -4.53 -37.51 4.77
CA MET A 889 -4.31 -38.14 6.07
C MET A 889 -4.24 -39.67 5.96
N PRO A 890 -3.50 -40.34 6.86
CA PRO A 890 -3.59 -41.79 7.01
C PRO A 890 -5.04 -42.24 7.24
N GLU A 891 -5.45 -43.33 6.58
CA GLU A 891 -6.85 -43.82 6.60
C GLU A 891 -7.42 -43.99 8.02
N GLN A 892 -6.59 -44.42 8.97
CA GLN A 892 -7.00 -44.65 10.35
C GLN A 892 -7.25 -43.33 11.11
N GLU A 893 -6.39 -42.33 10.92
CA GLU A 893 -6.51 -41.01 11.56
C GLU A 893 -7.70 -40.25 10.98
N ARG A 894 -7.83 -40.22 9.64
CA ARG A 894 -9.02 -39.63 8.98
C ARG A 894 -10.32 -40.23 9.51
N ARG A 895 -10.35 -41.54 9.69
CA ARG A 895 -11.53 -42.25 10.22
C ARG A 895 -11.84 -41.86 11.66
N GLU A 896 -10.83 -41.68 12.50
CA GLU A 896 -11.00 -41.25 13.88
C GLU A 896 -11.53 -39.81 13.92
N ALA A 897 -10.92 -38.89 13.16
CA ALA A 897 -11.38 -37.51 13.03
C ALA A 897 -12.84 -37.40 12.54
N LEU A 898 -13.21 -38.15 11.49
CA LEU A 898 -14.59 -38.23 11.01
C LEU A 898 -15.56 -38.75 12.09
N GLN A 899 -15.15 -39.73 12.89
CA GLN A 899 -15.99 -40.28 13.96
C GLN A 899 -16.18 -39.30 15.13
N GLU A 900 -15.14 -38.54 15.45
CA GLU A 900 -15.20 -37.50 16.47
C GLU A 900 -16.10 -36.34 16.04
N ALA A 901 -16.04 -35.96 14.76
CA ALA A 901 -16.93 -34.96 14.14
C ALA A 901 -18.37 -35.46 13.87
N GLY A 902 -18.72 -36.68 14.30
CA GLY A 902 -20.10 -37.17 14.31
C GLY A 902 -20.50 -38.14 13.19
N ILE A 903 -19.59 -38.57 12.31
CA ILE A 903 -19.85 -39.62 11.31
C ILE A 903 -19.81 -41.01 11.96
N ASP A 904 -20.74 -41.89 11.60
CA ASP A 904 -20.73 -43.24 12.16
C ASP A 904 -19.54 -44.09 11.66
N LYS A 905 -19.23 -45.14 12.40
CA LYS A 905 -18.07 -46.00 12.13
C LYS A 905 -18.13 -46.70 10.77
N ASP A 906 -19.31 -47.11 10.31
CA ASP A 906 -19.43 -47.86 9.05
C ASP A 906 -19.28 -46.88 7.87
N THR A 907 -19.85 -45.68 7.99
CA THR A 907 -19.72 -44.58 7.01
C THR A 907 -18.28 -44.06 6.90
N SER A 908 -17.62 -43.78 8.02
CA SER A 908 -16.22 -43.31 8.04
C SER A 908 -15.21 -44.34 7.51
N GLN A 909 -15.58 -45.62 7.43
CA GLN A 909 -14.75 -46.67 6.83
C GLN A 909 -14.75 -46.67 5.30
N ASN A 910 -15.82 -46.15 4.69
CA ASN A 910 -16.10 -46.30 3.28
C ASN A 910 -15.92 -44.99 2.50
N VAL A 911 -15.30 -43.98 3.11
CA VAL A 911 -14.95 -42.72 2.44
C VAL A 911 -13.95 -42.99 1.32
N GLU A 912 -14.39 -42.71 0.09
CA GLU A 912 -13.61 -42.92 -1.13
C GLU A 912 -12.93 -41.63 -1.59
N HIS A 913 -13.64 -40.49 -1.50
CA HIS A 913 -13.13 -39.20 -1.95
C HIS A 913 -13.73 -38.04 -1.15
N ILE A 914 -12.97 -36.95 -1.02
CA ILE A 914 -13.43 -35.68 -0.45
C ILE A 914 -13.08 -34.60 -1.47
N TYR A 915 -14.08 -33.81 -1.89
CA TYR A 915 -13.91 -32.71 -2.84
C TYR A 915 -14.59 -31.45 -2.29
N GLY A 916 -13.80 -30.39 -2.09
CA GLY A 916 -14.23 -29.24 -1.30
C GLY A 916 -14.69 -29.70 0.09
N THR A 917 -15.92 -29.38 0.48
CA THR A 917 -16.54 -29.83 1.73
C THR A 917 -17.49 -31.02 1.56
N ASN A 918 -17.43 -31.70 0.41
CA ASN A 918 -18.34 -32.80 0.07
C ASN A 918 -17.61 -34.14 0.14
N VAL A 919 -18.33 -35.20 0.51
CA VAL A 919 -17.76 -36.52 0.75
C VAL A 919 -18.46 -37.57 -0.12
N LEU A 920 -17.67 -38.39 -0.80
CA LEU A 920 -18.13 -39.55 -1.57
C LEU A 920 -17.82 -40.84 -0.83
N ILE A 921 -18.82 -41.72 -0.73
CA ILE A 921 -18.76 -43.03 -0.09
C ILE A 921 -19.01 -44.15 -1.09
N ASP A 922 -18.18 -45.19 -1.04
CA ASP A 922 -18.41 -46.46 -1.72
C ASP A 922 -19.02 -47.51 -0.76
N ASP A 923 -20.34 -47.67 -0.78
CA ASP A 923 -21.06 -48.70 -0.02
C ASP A 923 -21.28 -50.00 -0.84
N THR A 924 -20.65 -50.11 -2.01
CA THR A 924 -20.83 -51.25 -2.92
C THR A 924 -20.09 -52.51 -2.46
N LYS A 925 -20.55 -53.69 -2.93
CA LYS A 925 -19.93 -54.98 -2.57
C LYS A 925 -19.75 -55.89 -3.78
N GLY A 926 -18.50 -56.07 -4.21
CA GLY A 926 -18.10 -57.09 -5.18
C GLY A 926 -18.53 -56.82 -6.62
N ILE A 927 -18.66 -55.56 -6.99
CA ILE A 927 -19.02 -55.14 -8.36
C ILE A 927 -17.78 -55.29 -9.24
N GLN A 928 -17.90 -56.15 -10.26
CA GLN A 928 -16.81 -56.35 -11.21
C GLN A 928 -16.56 -55.04 -11.98
N HIS A 929 -15.28 -54.71 -12.15
CA HIS A 929 -14.82 -53.56 -12.91
C HIS A 929 -15.05 -52.18 -12.28
N LEU A 930 -15.60 -52.11 -11.06
CA LEU A 930 -15.85 -50.82 -10.40
C LEU A 930 -14.55 -50.10 -10.00
N ASN A 931 -13.59 -50.79 -9.38
CA ASN A 931 -12.34 -50.15 -8.94
C ASN A 931 -11.58 -49.45 -10.08
N GLU A 932 -11.55 -50.05 -11.28
CA GLU A 932 -10.92 -49.43 -12.46
C GLU A 932 -11.80 -48.37 -13.15
N THR A 933 -13.07 -48.26 -12.74
CA THR A 933 -14.01 -47.23 -13.20
C THR A 933 -14.18 -46.12 -12.16
N MET A 934 -13.71 -46.32 -10.92
CA MET A 934 -13.93 -45.41 -9.81
C MET A 934 -13.31 -44.04 -10.04
N GLU A 935 -12.13 -43.96 -10.67
CA GLU A 935 -11.54 -42.67 -11.08
C GLU A 935 -12.50 -41.84 -11.94
N LEU A 936 -13.28 -42.47 -12.83
CA LEU A 936 -14.28 -41.79 -13.65
C LEU A 936 -15.57 -41.45 -12.89
N VAL A 937 -15.84 -42.18 -11.79
CA VAL A 937 -16.94 -41.87 -10.87
C VAL A 937 -16.58 -40.66 -10.04
N VAL A 938 -15.35 -40.61 -9.52
CA VAL A 938 -14.79 -39.46 -8.81
C VAL A 938 -14.78 -38.23 -9.72
N GLU A 939 -14.26 -38.32 -10.95
CA GLU A 939 -14.29 -37.20 -11.91
C GLU A 939 -15.72 -36.70 -12.20
N GLY A 940 -16.69 -37.61 -12.31
CA GLY A 940 -18.10 -37.24 -12.48
C GLY A 940 -18.78 -36.71 -11.22
N PHE A 941 -18.23 -36.99 -10.04
CA PHE A 941 -18.64 -36.42 -8.76
C PHE A 941 -18.06 -35.02 -8.61
N ASP A 942 -16.78 -34.82 -8.89
CA ASP A 942 -16.09 -33.53 -8.83
C ASP A 942 -16.77 -32.51 -9.76
N GLU A 943 -17.02 -32.89 -11.03
CA GLU A 943 -17.78 -32.04 -11.98
C GLU A 943 -19.19 -31.67 -11.46
N ALA A 944 -19.81 -32.56 -10.68
CA ALA A 944 -21.14 -32.33 -10.12
C ALA A 944 -21.15 -31.44 -8.87
N MET A 945 -20.04 -31.47 -8.11
CA MET A 945 -19.85 -30.60 -6.95
C MET A 945 -19.36 -29.21 -7.36
N GLU A 946 -18.61 -29.10 -8.46
CA GLU A 946 -18.18 -27.81 -9.00
C GLU A 946 -19.36 -27.04 -9.61
N ASP A 947 -20.19 -27.70 -10.44
CA ASP A 947 -21.35 -27.09 -11.10
C ASP A 947 -22.68 -27.62 -10.53
N GLY A 948 -23.20 -26.99 -9.49
CA GLY A 948 -24.48 -27.34 -8.88
C GLY A 948 -25.70 -27.29 -9.83
N PRO A 949 -26.77 -28.06 -9.56
CA PRO A 949 -27.93 -28.17 -10.45
C PRO A 949 -28.80 -26.90 -10.54
N LEU A 950 -28.77 -25.99 -9.57
CA LEU A 950 -29.65 -24.81 -9.55
C LEU A 950 -29.12 -23.67 -10.41
N ALA A 951 -27.87 -23.30 -10.22
CA ALA A 951 -27.27 -22.11 -10.80
C ALA A 951 -25.82 -22.33 -11.27
N ALA A 952 -25.36 -23.59 -11.29
CA ALA A 952 -23.95 -23.94 -11.51
C ALA A 952 -23.04 -23.22 -10.50
N GLU A 953 -23.49 -23.13 -9.24
CA GLU A 953 -22.67 -22.66 -8.14
C GLU A 953 -22.12 -23.88 -7.38
N PRO A 954 -20.93 -23.79 -6.76
CA PRO A 954 -20.32 -24.94 -6.10
C PRO A 954 -21.18 -25.50 -4.97
N VAL A 955 -21.24 -26.83 -4.88
CA VAL A 955 -21.99 -27.55 -3.87
C VAL A 955 -21.19 -27.60 -2.56
N GLN A 956 -21.86 -27.43 -1.43
CA GLN A 956 -21.25 -27.47 -0.10
C GLN A 956 -21.99 -28.45 0.82
N GLY A 957 -21.22 -29.20 1.62
CA GLY A 957 -21.76 -30.01 2.72
C GLY A 957 -22.63 -31.19 2.30
N ALA A 958 -22.35 -31.81 1.15
CA ALA A 958 -23.09 -33.00 0.68
C ALA A 958 -22.32 -34.32 0.94
N LEU A 959 -23.03 -35.31 1.50
CA LEU A 959 -22.56 -36.69 1.63
C LEU A 959 -23.23 -37.57 0.57
N LEU A 960 -22.45 -38.11 -0.36
CA LEU A 960 -22.94 -38.95 -1.43
C LEU A 960 -22.57 -40.41 -1.21
N ARG A 961 -23.53 -41.30 -1.36
CA ARG A 961 -23.33 -42.76 -1.22
C ARG A 961 -23.61 -43.47 -2.52
N LEU A 962 -22.62 -44.22 -3.01
CA LEU A 962 -22.80 -45.17 -4.09
C LEU A 962 -23.25 -46.52 -3.53
N HIS A 963 -24.53 -46.87 -3.72
CA HIS A 963 -25.11 -48.11 -3.18
C HIS A 963 -24.88 -49.31 -4.09
N ASP A 964 -25.01 -49.11 -5.40
CA ASP A 964 -24.84 -50.16 -6.40
C ASP A 964 -24.42 -49.56 -7.75
N ALA A 965 -23.83 -50.40 -8.59
CA ALA A 965 -23.43 -50.06 -9.94
C ALA A 965 -23.54 -51.28 -10.87
N ARG A 966 -24.00 -51.04 -12.10
CA ARG A 966 -24.00 -52.05 -13.17
C ARG A 966 -23.10 -51.56 -14.27
N LEU A 967 -22.01 -52.27 -14.51
CA LEU A 967 -21.01 -51.90 -15.49
C LEU A 967 -20.98 -52.89 -16.65
N HIS A 968 -20.73 -52.37 -17.86
CA HIS A 968 -20.51 -53.22 -19.02
C HIS A 968 -19.13 -53.89 -18.94
N GLU A 969 -19.02 -55.16 -19.37
CA GLU A 969 -17.75 -55.91 -19.30
C GLU A 969 -16.64 -55.23 -20.11
N ASP A 970 -16.96 -54.83 -21.36
CA ASP A 970 -16.01 -54.16 -22.26
C ASP A 970 -15.73 -52.70 -21.87
N THR A 971 -14.45 -52.35 -21.70
CA THR A 971 -13.97 -51.00 -21.36
C THR A 971 -14.44 -49.92 -22.36
N ILE A 972 -14.62 -50.27 -23.64
CA ILE A 972 -15.09 -49.34 -24.70
C ILE A 972 -16.49 -48.79 -24.37
N HIS A 973 -17.30 -49.54 -23.65
CA HIS A 973 -18.66 -49.16 -23.29
C HIS A 973 -18.76 -48.44 -21.93
N ARG A 974 -17.64 -48.24 -21.23
CA ARG A 974 -17.55 -47.59 -19.91
C ARG A 974 -16.39 -46.59 -19.80
N GLY A 975 -16.04 -45.96 -20.92
CA GLY A 975 -15.07 -44.85 -20.92
C GLY A 975 -15.65 -43.55 -20.33
N PRO A 976 -14.82 -42.48 -20.25
CA PRO A 976 -15.17 -41.18 -19.64
C PRO A 976 -16.49 -40.61 -20.14
N ALA A 977 -16.67 -40.55 -21.46
CA ALA A 977 -17.89 -40.05 -22.11
C ALA A 977 -19.17 -40.86 -21.80
N GLN A 978 -19.07 -41.98 -21.08
CA GLN A 978 -20.21 -42.79 -20.64
C GLN A 978 -20.45 -42.72 -19.14
N VAL A 979 -19.38 -42.78 -18.33
CA VAL A 979 -19.47 -42.87 -16.86
C VAL A 979 -19.70 -41.50 -16.24
N ILE A 980 -18.84 -40.52 -16.54
CA ILE A 980 -18.89 -39.15 -16.00
C ILE A 980 -20.30 -38.55 -16.13
N PRO A 981 -20.92 -38.48 -17.34
CA PRO A 981 -22.26 -37.90 -17.45
C PRO A 981 -23.35 -38.74 -16.77
N ALA A 982 -23.14 -40.04 -16.56
CA ALA A 982 -24.10 -40.89 -15.85
C ALA A 982 -24.11 -40.59 -14.35
N VAL A 983 -22.91 -40.43 -13.77
CA VAL A 983 -22.69 -40.11 -12.36
C VAL A 983 -23.14 -38.68 -12.09
N ARG A 984 -22.65 -37.71 -12.87
CA ARG A 984 -23.04 -36.29 -12.73
C ARG A 984 -24.56 -36.09 -12.75
N HIS A 985 -25.26 -36.74 -13.67
CA HIS A 985 -26.73 -36.69 -13.70
C HIS A 985 -27.39 -37.38 -12.49
N ALA A 986 -26.84 -38.49 -11.99
CA ALA A 986 -27.36 -39.13 -10.79
C ALA A 986 -27.24 -38.21 -9.58
N VAL A 987 -26.06 -37.61 -9.42
CA VAL A 987 -25.74 -36.66 -8.35
C VAL A 987 -26.66 -35.45 -8.40
N HIS A 988 -26.79 -34.78 -9.54
CA HIS A 988 -27.67 -33.61 -9.67
C HIS A 988 -29.12 -33.96 -9.33
N ASN A 989 -29.59 -35.11 -9.79
CA ASN A 989 -30.95 -35.56 -9.51
C ASN A 989 -31.14 -35.95 -8.03
N SER A 990 -30.14 -36.52 -7.36
CA SER A 990 -30.21 -36.79 -5.92
C SER A 990 -30.19 -35.50 -5.11
N LEU A 991 -29.35 -34.52 -5.49
CA LEU A 991 -29.34 -33.19 -4.87
C LEU A 991 -30.70 -32.48 -5.03
N ILE A 992 -31.30 -32.52 -6.22
CA ILE A 992 -32.64 -31.98 -6.47
C ILE A 992 -33.71 -32.70 -5.62
N ASP A 993 -33.61 -34.03 -5.48
CA ASP A 993 -34.56 -34.80 -4.67
C ASP A 993 -34.41 -34.54 -3.17
N GLY A 994 -33.20 -34.23 -2.70
CA GLY A 994 -32.88 -33.86 -1.31
C GLY A 994 -33.07 -32.38 -0.99
N GLU A 995 -33.92 -31.69 -1.73
CA GLU A 995 -34.24 -30.26 -1.56
C GLU A 995 -33.01 -29.33 -1.52
N ILE A 996 -32.12 -29.42 -2.52
CA ILE A 996 -31.01 -28.47 -2.64
C ILE A 996 -31.48 -27.00 -2.61
N ARG A 997 -30.74 -26.14 -1.91
CA ARG A 997 -30.99 -24.71 -1.71
C ARG A 997 -29.75 -23.90 -2.04
N LEU A 998 -29.93 -22.65 -2.45
CA LEU A 998 -28.84 -21.69 -2.56
C LEU A 998 -28.43 -21.21 -1.16
N MET A 999 -27.14 -21.15 -0.89
CA MET A 999 -26.55 -20.52 0.28
C MET A 999 -25.90 -19.20 -0.12
N GLU A 1000 -26.03 -18.20 0.74
CA GLU A 1000 -25.37 -16.92 0.61
C GLU A 1000 -24.24 -16.78 1.64
N PRO A 1001 -23.11 -16.14 1.27
CA PRO A 1001 -22.05 -15.87 2.21
C PRO A 1001 -22.46 -14.75 3.18
N MET A 1002 -22.04 -14.91 4.42
CA MET A 1002 -22.34 -14.02 5.53
C MET A 1002 -21.05 -13.40 6.09
N GLN A 1003 -21.18 -12.21 6.66
CA GLN A 1003 -20.10 -11.52 7.36
C GLN A 1003 -20.54 -11.15 8.76
N ASP A 1004 -19.69 -11.42 9.74
CA ASP A 1004 -19.78 -10.78 11.05
C ASP A 1004 -19.38 -9.32 10.88
N VAL A 1005 -20.14 -8.44 11.50
CA VAL A 1005 -19.99 -6.99 11.41
C VAL A 1005 -19.89 -6.44 12.83
N ARG A 1006 -18.76 -5.81 13.14
CA ARG A 1006 -18.58 -5.04 14.37
C ARG A 1006 -18.51 -3.56 14.02
N ILE A 1007 -19.27 -2.73 14.71
CA ILE A 1007 -19.31 -1.28 14.51
C ILE A 1007 -19.15 -0.56 15.84
N ASP A 1008 -18.09 0.23 15.96
CA ASP A 1008 -17.82 1.06 17.12
C ASP A 1008 -18.23 2.51 16.81
N VAL A 1009 -19.20 3.03 17.57
CA VAL A 1009 -19.75 4.37 17.35
C VAL A 1009 -19.99 5.12 18.65
N PRO A 1010 -19.93 6.46 18.65
CA PRO A 1010 -20.44 7.24 19.76
C PRO A 1010 -21.92 6.90 20.04
N ASN A 1011 -22.32 6.93 21.30
CA ASN A 1011 -23.69 6.55 21.72
C ASN A 1011 -24.81 7.30 20.96
N GLU A 1012 -24.54 8.52 20.49
CA GLU A 1012 -25.49 9.30 19.68
C GLU A 1012 -25.74 8.73 18.27
N HIS A 1013 -24.82 7.94 17.72
CA HIS A 1013 -24.90 7.32 16.39
C HIS A 1013 -25.26 5.83 16.42
N MET A 1014 -25.41 5.22 17.61
CA MET A 1014 -25.78 3.80 17.76
C MET A 1014 -27.04 3.43 16.95
N GLY A 1015 -28.08 4.27 17.01
CA GLY A 1015 -29.32 4.01 16.27
C GLY A 1015 -29.15 4.05 14.75
N ALA A 1016 -28.22 4.86 14.25
CA ALA A 1016 -27.90 4.93 12.82
C ALA A 1016 -27.07 3.71 12.40
N ALA A 1017 -26.07 3.32 13.19
CA ALA A 1017 -25.24 2.14 12.94
C ALA A 1017 -26.05 0.83 12.93
N SER A 1018 -26.85 0.60 13.97
CA SER A 1018 -27.75 -0.55 14.04
C SER A 1018 -28.77 -0.56 12.89
N GLY A 1019 -29.25 0.63 12.49
CA GLY A 1019 -30.16 0.80 11.37
C GLY A 1019 -29.54 0.42 10.02
N GLU A 1020 -28.25 0.68 9.82
CA GLU A 1020 -27.55 0.35 8.57
C GLU A 1020 -27.39 -1.17 8.41
N VAL A 1021 -27.02 -1.87 9.49
CA VAL A 1021 -26.94 -3.35 9.51
C VAL A 1021 -28.31 -3.96 9.23
N GLN A 1022 -29.35 -3.51 9.95
CA GLN A 1022 -30.72 -4.03 9.77
C GLN A 1022 -31.32 -3.69 8.39
N GLY A 1023 -30.93 -2.55 7.81
CA GLY A 1023 -31.34 -2.13 6.48
C GLY A 1023 -30.84 -3.07 5.38
N ARG A 1024 -29.72 -3.74 5.62
CA ARG A 1024 -29.02 -4.67 4.72
C ARG A 1024 -29.32 -6.13 5.01
N ARG A 1025 -30.53 -6.41 5.51
CA ARG A 1025 -30.95 -7.75 5.99
C ARG A 1025 -30.05 -8.35 7.08
N GLY A 1026 -29.18 -7.54 7.67
CA GLY A 1026 -28.35 -7.96 8.78
C GLY A 1026 -29.14 -8.09 10.08
N ARG A 1027 -28.65 -8.95 10.96
CA ARG A 1027 -29.15 -9.15 12.31
C ARG A 1027 -28.13 -8.57 13.27
N VAL A 1028 -28.59 -7.78 14.24
CA VAL A 1028 -27.74 -7.31 15.34
C VAL A 1028 -27.83 -8.33 16.46
N ASP A 1029 -26.69 -8.90 16.84
CA ASP A 1029 -26.57 -10.00 17.79
C ASP A 1029 -26.31 -9.49 19.20
N ASP A 1030 -25.41 -8.52 19.34
CA ASP A 1030 -25.15 -7.87 20.62
C ASP A 1030 -24.90 -6.35 20.47
N MET A 1031 -25.15 -5.62 21.56
CA MET A 1031 -24.81 -4.21 21.69
C MET A 1031 -24.38 -3.93 23.12
N TYR A 1032 -23.14 -3.52 23.29
CA TYR A 1032 -22.57 -3.22 24.60
C TYR A 1032 -21.75 -1.93 24.56
N GLN A 1033 -21.46 -1.40 25.75
CA GLN A 1033 -20.69 -0.17 25.90
C GLN A 1033 -19.25 -0.50 26.25
N GLU A 1034 -18.31 0.03 25.49
CA GLU A 1034 -16.87 -0.13 25.70
C GLU A 1034 -16.24 1.27 25.78
N GLY A 1035 -15.90 1.70 27.01
CA GLY A 1035 -15.49 3.08 27.27
C GLY A 1035 -16.60 4.11 26.95
N ASP A 1036 -16.26 5.07 26.10
CA ASP A 1036 -17.19 6.13 25.63
C ASP A 1036 -17.93 5.74 24.32
N LEU A 1037 -17.63 4.57 23.76
CA LEU A 1037 -18.20 4.07 22.52
C LEU A 1037 -19.24 2.98 22.79
N MET A 1038 -20.21 2.88 21.89
CA MET A 1038 -21.14 1.77 21.78
C MET A 1038 -20.64 0.84 20.68
N VAL A 1039 -20.44 -0.43 21.02
CA VAL A 1039 -20.11 -1.49 20.09
C VAL A 1039 -21.43 -2.14 19.65
N VAL A 1040 -21.61 -2.28 18.35
CA VAL A 1040 -22.73 -2.99 17.71
C VAL A 1040 -22.15 -4.19 16.98
N GLU A 1041 -22.50 -5.39 17.41
CA GLU A 1041 -22.11 -6.64 16.76
C GLU A 1041 -23.32 -7.26 16.06
N GLY A 1042 -23.10 -7.80 14.87
CA GLY A 1042 -24.14 -8.44 14.09
C GLY A 1042 -23.58 -9.26 12.95
N ILE A 1043 -24.48 -9.80 12.14
CA ILE A 1043 -24.16 -10.60 10.98
C ILE A 1043 -24.98 -10.11 9.79
N ALA A 1044 -24.39 -10.00 8.60
CA ALA A 1044 -25.06 -9.51 7.39
C ALA A 1044 -24.62 -10.28 6.13
N PRO A 1045 -25.51 -10.48 5.12
CA PRO A 1045 -25.13 -11.09 3.86
C PRO A 1045 -24.15 -10.22 3.06
N VAL A 1046 -23.12 -10.83 2.47
CA VAL A 1046 -22.08 -10.10 1.68
C VAL A 1046 -22.71 -9.32 0.52
N ASP A 1047 -23.76 -9.86 -0.13
CA ASP A 1047 -24.46 -9.20 -1.26
C ASP A 1047 -25.05 -7.85 -0.85
N GLU A 1048 -25.49 -7.74 0.40
CA GLU A 1048 -26.07 -6.53 0.96
C GLU A 1048 -25.01 -5.59 1.56
N MET A 1049 -23.78 -6.06 1.76
CA MET A 1049 -22.66 -5.28 2.31
C MET A 1049 -21.92 -4.47 1.24
N ILE A 1050 -22.23 -4.66 -0.05
CA ILE A 1050 -21.67 -3.85 -1.14
C ILE A 1050 -22.02 -2.37 -0.90
N GLY A 1051 -20.98 -1.52 -0.89
CA GLY A 1051 -21.13 -0.08 -0.62
C GLY A 1051 -21.35 0.30 0.86
N PHE A 1052 -21.29 -0.66 1.80
CA PHE A 1052 -21.52 -0.43 3.23
C PHE A 1052 -20.63 0.66 3.81
N SER A 1053 -19.35 0.71 3.43
CA SER A 1053 -18.38 1.72 3.89
C SER A 1053 -18.86 3.16 3.68
N SER A 1054 -19.43 3.45 2.50
CA SER A 1054 -19.95 4.78 2.17
C SER A 1054 -21.17 5.13 3.02
N ASP A 1055 -22.09 4.18 3.15
CA ASP A 1055 -23.37 4.41 3.78
C ASP A 1055 -23.24 4.49 5.31
N ILE A 1056 -22.41 3.64 5.93
CA ILE A 1056 -22.13 3.72 7.37
C ILE A 1056 -21.39 5.02 7.72
N ARG A 1057 -20.46 5.46 6.87
CA ARG A 1057 -19.75 6.74 7.04
C ARG A 1057 -20.72 7.91 6.94
N SER A 1058 -21.64 7.89 5.99
CA SER A 1058 -22.69 8.90 5.83
C SER A 1058 -23.65 8.93 7.04
N ALA A 1059 -24.12 7.76 7.47
CA ALA A 1059 -25.09 7.59 8.56
C ALA A 1059 -24.54 8.02 9.92
N THR A 1060 -23.23 7.90 10.11
CA THR A 1060 -22.55 8.17 11.39
C THR A 1060 -21.72 9.45 11.38
N GLU A 1061 -21.89 10.30 10.37
CA GLU A 1061 -21.10 11.53 10.18
C GLU A 1061 -19.58 11.28 10.17
N GLY A 1062 -19.17 10.10 9.70
CA GLY A 1062 -17.79 9.64 9.63
C GLY A 1062 -17.20 9.21 10.97
N ARG A 1063 -18.04 8.94 11.98
CA ARG A 1063 -17.58 8.59 13.33
C ARG A 1063 -17.68 7.10 13.67
N ALA A 1064 -18.18 6.28 12.75
CA ALA A 1064 -18.13 4.83 12.90
C ALA A 1064 -16.74 4.30 12.52
N SER A 1065 -16.16 3.53 13.43
CA SER A 1065 -15.18 2.51 13.08
C SER A 1065 -15.94 1.20 12.86
N TRP A 1066 -15.54 0.38 11.90
CA TRP A 1066 -16.18 -0.91 11.67
C TRP A 1066 -15.20 -1.93 11.11
N ASN A 1067 -15.49 -3.19 11.37
CA ASN A 1067 -14.76 -4.33 10.86
C ASN A 1067 -15.72 -5.43 10.42
N THR A 1068 -15.28 -6.25 9.49
CA THR A 1068 -16.01 -7.44 9.05
C THR A 1068 -15.14 -8.67 9.08
N GLU A 1069 -15.71 -9.81 9.45
CA GLU A 1069 -15.06 -11.12 9.35
C GLU A 1069 -15.97 -12.09 8.59
N ASN A 1070 -15.40 -13.11 7.95
CA ASN A 1070 -16.19 -14.11 7.23
C ASN A 1070 -16.93 -15.00 8.24
N ALA A 1071 -18.26 -15.03 8.17
CA ALA A 1071 -19.13 -15.83 9.05
C ALA A 1071 -19.60 -17.14 8.40
N GLY A 1072 -19.00 -17.52 7.26
CA GLY A 1072 -19.36 -18.70 6.50
C GLY A 1072 -20.56 -18.48 5.57
N PHE A 1073 -21.28 -19.57 5.28
CA PHE A 1073 -22.43 -19.56 4.38
C PHE A 1073 -23.69 -19.95 5.14
N GLU A 1074 -24.79 -19.25 4.88
CA GLU A 1074 -26.12 -19.59 5.40
C GLU A 1074 -27.10 -19.88 4.26
N ILE A 1075 -28.09 -20.73 4.52
CA ILE A 1075 -29.16 -20.99 3.55
C ILE A 1075 -29.95 -19.71 3.32
N MET A 1076 -30.01 -19.26 2.06
CA MET A 1076 -30.76 -18.07 1.68
C MET A 1076 -32.26 -18.27 1.94
N ALA A 1077 -32.93 -17.21 2.38
CA ALA A 1077 -34.37 -17.22 2.63
C ALA A 1077 -35.20 -17.68 1.41
N ASP A 1078 -36.18 -18.57 1.64
CA ASP A 1078 -37.00 -19.22 0.59
C ASP A 1078 -37.59 -18.24 -0.43
N ASN A 1079 -38.05 -17.07 0.03
CA ASN A 1079 -38.68 -16.08 -0.83
C ASN A 1079 -37.72 -15.38 -1.79
N LEU A 1080 -36.40 -15.46 -1.55
CA LEU A 1080 -35.35 -14.86 -2.38
C LEU A 1080 -34.68 -15.87 -3.32
N GLN A 1081 -34.68 -17.16 -2.95
CA GLN A 1081 -34.09 -18.27 -3.70
C GLN A 1081 -34.37 -18.18 -5.21
N ARG A 1082 -35.65 -18.13 -5.60
CA ARG A 1082 -36.05 -18.17 -7.01
C ARG A 1082 -35.55 -16.97 -7.80
N GLU A 1083 -35.63 -15.78 -7.21
CA GLU A 1083 -35.20 -14.54 -7.87
C GLU A 1083 -33.70 -14.57 -8.10
N LYS A 1084 -32.92 -14.85 -7.05
CA LYS A 1084 -31.46 -14.87 -7.14
C LYS A 1084 -30.94 -15.98 -8.05
N ILE A 1085 -31.52 -17.19 -8.00
CA ILE A 1085 -31.15 -18.28 -8.93
C ILE A 1085 -31.39 -17.85 -10.39
N MET A 1086 -32.51 -17.20 -10.69
CA MET A 1086 -32.78 -16.74 -12.05
C MET A 1086 -31.82 -15.65 -12.51
N GLU A 1087 -31.45 -14.72 -11.61
CA GLU A 1087 -30.44 -13.69 -11.85
C GLU A 1087 -29.07 -14.31 -12.20
N ILE A 1088 -28.59 -15.27 -11.39
CA ILE A 1088 -27.33 -15.99 -11.62
C ILE A 1088 -27.37 -16.75 -12.97
N ARG A 1089 -28.49 -17.42 -13.26
CA ARG A 1089 -28.66 -18.16 -14.52
C ARG A 1089 -28.69 -17.25 -15.74
N GLU A 1090 -29.32 -16.08 -15.64
CA GLU A 1090 -29.32 -15.08 -16.72
C GLU A 1090 -27.90 -14.58 -16.98
N ARG A 1091 -27.17 -14.25 -15.92
CA ARG A 1091 -25.77 -13.82 -15.97
C ARG A 1091 -24.87 -14.88 -16.63
N LYS A 1092 -24.98 -16.14 -16.22
CA LYS A 1092 -24.19 -17.27 -16.78
C LYS A 1092 -24.69 -17.74 -18.17
N GLY A 1093 -25.69 -17.07 -18.76
CA GLY A 1093 -26.23 -17.45 -20.07
C GLY A 1093 -26.94 -18.82 -20.08
N MET A 1094 -27.38 -19.30 -18.91
CA MET A 1094 -28.09 -20.55 -18.75
C MET A 1094 -29.57 -20.43 -19.16
N LYS A 1095 -30.25 -21.57 -19.25
CA LYS A 1095 -31.71 -21.57 -19.50
C LYS A 1095 -32.45 -21.01 -18.29
N LEU A 1096 -33.33 -20.03 -18.51
CA LEU A 1096 -34.19 -19.42 -17.48
C LEU A 1096 -35.38 -20.31 -17.07
N GLU A 1097 -35.11 -21.59 -16.85
CA GLU A 1097 -36.05 -22.61 -16.42
C GLU A 1097 -35.38 -23.43 -15.31
N LEU A 1098 -36.08 -23.56 -14.18
CA LEU A 1098 -35.68 -24.47 -13.10
C LEU A 1098 -36.12 -25.90 -13.42
N PRO A 1099 -35.44 -26.93 -12.88
CA PRO A 1099 -35.91 -28.31 -12.97
C PRO A 1099 -37.37 -28.43 -12.45
N GLU A 1100 -38.21 -29.26 -13.11
CA GLU A 1100 -39.65 -29.35 -12.80
C GLU A 1100 -39.97 -29.75 -11.35
N ASN A 1101 -39.03 -30.38 -10.65
CA ASN A 1101 -39.18 -30.83 -9.26
C ASN A 1101 -38.75 -29.77 -8.23
N VAL A 1102 -38.23 -28.62 -8.69
CA VAL A 1102 -37.75 -27.54 -7.84
C VAL A 1102 -38.80 -26.43 -7.79
N ASP A 1103 -39.50 -26.30 -6.66
CA ASP A 1103 -40.48 -25.24 -6.43
C ASP A 1103 -40.22 -24.54 -5.08
N TYR A 1104 -39.59 -23.37 -5.14
CA TYR A 1104 -39.30 -22.53 -3.97
C TYR A 1104 -40.40 -21.49 -3.68
N LEU A 1105 -41.62 -21.70 -4.19
CA LEU A 1105 -42.78 -20.79 -4.05
C LEU A 1105 -43.98 -21.41 -3.33
#